data_AF-A0A6N2BEI9-F1
#
_entry.id   AF-A0A6N2BEI9-F1
#
_cell.length_a   1.000
_cell.length_b   1.000
_cell.length_c   1.000
_cell.angle_alpha   90.00
_cell.angle_beta   90.00
_cell.angle_gamma   90.00
#
_symmetry.space_group_name_H-M   'P 1'
#
loop_
_entity.id
_entity.type
_entity.pdbx_description
1 polymer ?
#
loop_
_entity_poly.entity_id
_entity_poly.type
_entity_poly.pdbx_seq_one_letter_code
_entity_poly.pdbx_strand_id
1 'polypeptide(L)'
;LPLQLVLLKSIDGVDVEWVKEVKGNTYDMVVEGFQLLSRWTARVWEQCAWKFSRPCKDPVPMESHDMPASFSDYEKVVRYNYNAEERKALVELVSYIKSIGSMMQKVDTSVTDALWETIHAEVQDFVQNTLATMLRTTFRKKKDLSRILSDMRTLSADWMANTSKPETEMQSYPHSGEESRGTLFYPRPVAPTSAQVHCLQFLIYEVVSGGNMRKPGGIFGNSGSEIPINDLKQLETFFYKLGFFLHVLDYTATLGTLTDLGFLWFREFYLESSRVIQFPIECSLPWMLVDHVIESPIIGLLESALMSFDIYNDAAQQALVILKQRFLYDEIEAEVDNCFDIFVLKLCETIFTYYKSWAASELLDPSFLFAIDIGEKFAVQPMRFVALLKTTRVKLLGRTINLRSLIADRMNKMFRDNLEFLFDRFESQDLCAIVELEMLLDILQLTHELLSKDLTIDSFNLMLNEMQENVSLVSYSSRLASQIWTEMQNDFLPNFILCNTTQRFVRSARVPPVPVQKPSVPYAKPNFYCGTPDLNSAYQSFARLYCGFFGVPHMFSLVKLLGSRSLPWLIRALLDNISNKITTVEPMITGLQEALPKSIGLLPFDGGISGCMRLAKEHLSCWQSKSELKAEVLCGIKEIGSILYWMGLLDIVLREVDTRQFMQTAPWLGLIPGADGQILHSQEGGDSPMVTLFKSATTATMSNPNCTNPTSFHTISRQAEAADLLYKANINTGSVLEYALAFTSAALDKYCSKWSAAPKTGFIDITTSKDFYRIFSGLQIEYLEESVQLQSNTYEMLGDSVAWGGCTIIYLLGQQLHFELFDFSHQVLNVAEVESVAISPTQKNPNFLQNC
;
A
#
# COMPACT_ATOMS: atom_id res chain seq x y z
N LEU A 1 -23.36 -1.82 -34.41
CA LEU A 1 -23.19 -0.90 -35.55
C LEU A 1 -21.79 -0.98 -36.18
N PRO A 2 -20.65 -0.64 -35.53
CA PRO A 2 -19.32 -0.80 -36.16
C PRO A 2 -19.01 -2.25 -36.56
N LEU A 3 -19.35 -3.20 -35.68
CA LEU A 3 -19.28 -4.64 -35.97
C LEU A 3 -20.20 -5.08 -37.13
N GLN A 4 -21.36 -4.42 -37.30
CA GLN A 4 -22.28 -4.71 -38.41
C GLN A 4 -21.73 -4.14 -39.73
N LEU A 5 -21.09 -2.97 -39.72
CA LEU A 5 -20.39 -2.42 -40.90
C LEU A 5 -19.19 -3.29 -41.31
N VAL A 6 -18.47 -3.86 -40.35
CA VAL A 6 -17.39 -4.83 -40.62
C VAL A 6 -17.96 -6.14 -41.18
N LEU A 7 -19.08 -6.64 -40.64
CA LEU A 7 -19.77 -7.82 -41.16
C LEU A 7 -20.31 -7.60 -42.59
N LEU A 8 -20.83 -6.41 -42.88
CA LEU A 8 -21.30 -6.01 -44.21
C LEU A 8 -20.19 -6.03 -45.27
N LYS A 9 -18.93 -5.75 -44.89
CA LYS A 9 -17.76 -5.86 -45.78
C LYS A 9 -17.33 -7.32 -46.04
N SER A 10 -17.85 -8.29 -45.30
CA SER A 10 -17.40 -9.70 -45.31
C SER A 10 -18.39 -10.70 -45.90
N ILE A 11 -19.62 -10.29 -46.21
CA ILE A 11 -20.68 -11.17 -46.71
C ILE A 11 -20.95 -10.84 -48.17
N ASP A 12 -20.88 -11.83 -49.06
CA ASP A 12 -21.30 -11.72 -50.46
C ASP A 12 -22.80 -12.01 -50.58
N GLY A 13 -23.54 -11.17 -51.32
CA GLY A 13 -24.98 -11.38 -51.60
C GLY A 13 -25.96 -10.81 -50.55
N VAL A 14 -25.58 -9.72 -49.89
CA VAL A 14 -26.39 -9.05 -48.86
C VAL A 14 -27.57 -8.27 -49.47
N ASP A 15 -28.73 -8.29 -48.80
CA ASP A 15 -29.91 -7.51 -49.16
C ASP A 15 -29.63 -5.99 -49.22
N VAL A 16 -29.87 -5.38 -50.38
CA VAL A 16 -29.55 -3.98 -50.69
C VAL A 16 -30.33 -3.01 -49.81
N GLU A 17 -31.56 -3.35 -49.41
CA GLU A 17 -32.36 -2.51 -48.51
C GLU A 17 -31.77 -2.48 -47.10
N TRP A 18 -31.32 -3.64 -46.60
CA TRP A 18 -30.65 -3.74 -45.31
C TRP A 18 -29.30 -3.00 -45.30
N VAL A 19 -28.51 -3.07 -46.38
CA VAL A 19 -27.26 -2.29 -46.49
C VAL A 19 -27.53 -0.79 -46.42
N LYS A 20 -28.57 -0.31 -47.12
CA LYS A 20 -28.95 1.10 -47.12
C LYS A 20 -29.43 1.56 -45.74
N GLU A 21 -30.22 0.73 -45.06
CA GLU A 21 -30.70 1.00 -43.70
C GLU A 21 -29.55 1.10 -42.69
N VAL A 22 -28.59 0.16 -42.72
CA VAL A 22 -27.44 0.18 -41.79
C VAL A 22 -26.54 1.40 -42.03
N LYS A 23 -26.33 1.81 -43.29
CA LYS A 23 -25.55 3.02 -43.62
C LYS A 23 -26.27 4.30 -43.20
N GLY A 24 -27.59 4.39 -43.43
CA GLY A 24 -28.42 5.49 -42.95
C GLY A 24 -28.40 5.62 -41.43
N ASN A 25 -28.60 4.52 -40.70
CA ASN A 25 -28.51 4.50 -39.24
C ASN A 25 -27.11 4.90 -38.72
N THR A 26 -26.05 4.60 -39.48
CA THR A 26 -24.68 5.03 -39.15
C THR A 26 -24.53 6.55 -39.29
N TYR A 27 -25.08 7.13 -40.37
CA TYR A 27 -25.10 8.58 -40.57
C TYR A 27 -25.83 9.28 -39.43
N ASP A 28 -27.05 8.83 -39.10
CA ASP A 28 -27.86 9.42 -38.04
C ASP A 28 -27.17 9.34 -36.67
N MET A 29 -26.50 8.23 -36.36
CA MET A 29 -25.75 8.08 -35.11
C MET A 29 -24.53 9.02 -35.02
N VAL A 30 -23.83 9.27 -36.13
CA VAL A 30 -22.73 10.26 -36.16
C VAL A 30 -23.26 11.67 -35.96
N VAL A 31 -24.38 12.01 -36.61
CA VAL A 31 -25.05 13.30 -36.45
C VAL A 31 -25.49 13.51 -35.00
N GLU A 32 -26.12 12.51 -34.39
CA GLU A 32 -26.54 12.55 -32.98
C GLU A 32 -25.33 12.71 -32.05
N GLY A 33 -24.23 11.98 -32.31
CA GLY A 33 -22.98 12.12 -31.57
C GLY A 33 -22.41 13.54 -31.61
N PHE A 34 -22.37 14.17 -32.79
CA PHE A 34 -21.93 15.56 -32.93
C PHE A 34 -22.86 16.55 -32.22
N GLN A 35 -24.17 16.37 -32.34
CA GLN A 35 -25.15 17.23 -31.65
C GLN A 35 -25.03 17.09 -30.13
N LEU A 36 -24.80 15.89 -29.63
CA LEU A 36 -24.63 15.61 -28.21
C LEU A 36 -23.37 16.26 -27.66
N LEU A 37 -22.22 16.06 -28.31
CA LEU A 37 -20.96 16.71 -27.94
C LEU A 37 -21.08 18.23 -27.99
N SER A 38 -21.67 18.77 -29.07
CA SER A 38 -21.91 20.21 -29.20
C SER A 38 -22.75 20.76 -28.06
N ARG A 39 -23.84 20.07 -27.69
CA ARG A 39 -24.70 20.46 -26.58
C ARG A 39 -23.95 20.45 -25.25
N TRP A 40 -23.15 19.43 -24.97
CA TRP A 40 -22.40 19.34 -23.72
C TRP A 40 -21.31 20.40 -23.62
N THR A 41 -20.51 20.57 -24.67
CA THR A 41 -19.45 21.59 -24.72
C THR A 41 -20.03 23.01 -24.63
N ALA A 42 -21.16 23.28 -25.30
CA ALA A 42 -21.87 24.54 -25.17
C ALA A 42 -22.35 24.79 -23.72
N ARG A 43 -22.82 23.76 -23.00
CA ARG A 43 -23.25 23.90 -21.60
C ARG A 43 -22.09 24.22 -20.66
N VAL A 44 -20.93 23.60 -20.86
CA VAL A 44 -19.71 23.96 -20.11
C VAL A 44 -19.34 25.42 -20.39
N TRP A 45 -19.37 25.83 -21.65
CA TRP A 45 -19.04 27.19 -22.06
C TRP A 45 -20.01 28.23 -21.48
N GLU A 46 -21.32 27.99 -21.57
CA GLU A 46 -22.38 28.84 -21.00
C GLU A 46 -22.24 28.99 -19.48
N GLN A 47 -21.99 27.89 -18.77
CA GLN A 47 -21.77 27.91 -17.31
C GLN A 47 -20.55 28.76 -16.96
N CYS A 48 -19.45 28.54 -17.67
CA CYS A 48 -18.19 29.26 -17.46
C CYS A 48 -18.38 30.77 -17.68
N ALA A 49 -19.00 31.15 -18.81
CA ALA A 49 -19.32 32.54 -19.13
C ALA A 49 -20.24 33.18 -18.07
N TRP A 50 -21.24 32.44 -17.58
CA TRP A 50 -22.13 32.92 -16.51
C TRP A 50 -21.37 33.17 -15.21
N LYS A 51 -20.48 32.25 -14.80
CA LYS A 51 -19.66 32.37 -13.59
C LYS A 51 -18.69 33.56 -13.69
N PHE A 52 -18.04 33.75 -14.84
CA PHE A 52 -17.18 34.92 -15.07
C PHE A 52 -17.93 36.25 -15.02
N SER A 53 -19.19 36.29 -15.46
CA SER A 53 -20.04 37.48 -15.37
C SER A 53 -20.56 37.78 -13.95
N ARG A 54 -20.47 36.83 -13.02
CA ARG A 54 -21.03 36.93 -11.66
C ARG A 54 -20.01 36.46 -10.61
N PRO A 55 -19.09 37.36 -10.21
CA PRO A 55 -18.15 37.08 -9.12
C PRO A 55 -18.87 36.74 -7.81
N CYS A 56 -18.29 35.81 -7.04
CA CYS A 56 -18.76 35.48 -5.71
C CYS A 56 -18.66 36.71 -4.78
N LYS A 57 -19.75 36.98 -4.04
CA LYS A 57 -19.87 38.18 -3.18
C LYS A 57 -19.29 37.96 -1.78
N ASP A 58 -19.39 36.74 -1.24
CA ASP A 58 -18.95 36.37 0.11
C ASP A 58 -18.12 35.08 0.06
N PRO A 59 -16.78 35.15 -0.12
CA PRO A 59 -15.92 33.98 -0.05
C PRO A 59 -15.89 33.46 1.40
N VAL A 60 -16.45 32.28 1.64
CA VAL A 60 -16.38 31.61 2.96
C VAL A 60 -14.96 31.04 3.10
N PRO A 61 -14.17 31.43 4.13
CA PRO A 61 -12.86 30.84 4.36
C PRO A 61 -13.05 29.38 4.81
N MET A 62 -12.68 28.43 3.95
CA MET A 62 -12.45 27.05 4.36
C MET A 62 -11.03 26.99 4.94
N GLU A 63 -10.97 26.98 6.28
CA GLU A 63 -9.82 26.62 7.12
C GLU A 63 -8.47 27.32 6.89
N SER A 64 -8.22 28.39 7.66
CA SER A 64 -6.97 28.64 8.43
C SER A 64 -7.00 30.05 9.04
N HIS A 65 -6.33 30.19 10.19
CA HIS A 65 -6.35 31.34 11.09
C HIS A 65 -5.57 32.58 10.61
N ASP A 66 -5.24 32.70 9.33
CA ASP A 66 -4.59 33.88 8.75
C ASP A 66 -5.58 34.63 7.87
N MET A 67 -5.97 35.81 8.32
CA MET A 67 -6.78 36.77 7.56
C MET A 67 -6.12 37.02 6.18
N PRO A 68 -6.70 36.60 5.04
CA PRO A 68 -6.08 36.86 3.77
C PRO A 68 -6.22 38.34 3.43
N ALA A 69 -5.13 38.92 2.94
CA ALA A 69 -5.17 40.12 2.12
C ALA A 69 -6.26 40.00 1.04
N SER A 70 -6.87 41.11 0.63
CA SER A 70 -7.94 41.19 -0.36
C SER A 70 -7.82 40.15 -1.48
N PHE A 71 -8.78 39.21 -1.57
CA PHE A 71 -8.86 38.21 -2.64
C PHE A 71 -8.85 38.86 -4.02
N SER A 72 -8.17 38.23 -4.98
CA SER A 72 -8.16 38.72 -6.36
C SER A 72 -9.54 38.60 -7.01
N ASP A 73 -9.85 39.44 -7.99
CA ASP A 73 -11.14 39.37 -8.68
C ASP A 73 -11.29 38.08 -9.50
N TYR A 74 -10.17 37.47 -9.94
CA TYR A 74 -10.17 36.17 -10.61
C TYR A 74 -10.54 35.00 -9.66
N GLU A 75 -10.02 35.01 -8.42
CA GLU A 75 -10.38 34.00 -7.41
C GLU A 75 -11.88 33.98 -7.11
N LYS A 76 -12.54 35.14 -7.12
CA LYS A 76 -13.98 35.26 -6.87
C LYS A 76 -14.83 34.68 -7.99
N VAL A 77 -14.35 34.68 -9.24
CA VAL A 77 -15.08 34.13 -10.40
C VAL A 77 -14.75 32.66 -10.66
N VAL A 78 -13.60 32.19 -10.20
CA VAL A 78 -13.14 30.80 -10.34
C VAL A 78 -13.13 30.08 -9.00
N ARG A 79 -12.06 30.17 -8.21
CA ARG A 79 -11.81 29.36 -7.01
C ARG A 79 -13.02 29.25 -6.06
N TYR A 80 -13.65 30.40 -5.76
CA TYR A 80 -14.77 30.48 -4.80
C TYR A 80 -16.15 30.43 -5.44
N ASN A 81 -16.25 30.31 -6.77
CA ASN A 81 -17.52 30.33 -7.49
C ASN A 81 -18.04 28.95 -7.87
N TYR A 82 -17.26 27.88 -7.65
CA TYR A 82 -17.65 26.50 -7.90
C TYR A 82 -17.72 25.72 -6.59
N ASN A 83 -18.92 25.24 -6.23
CA ASN A 83 -19.12 24.35 -5.09
C ASN A 83 -18.71 22.89 -5.42
N ALA A 84 -18.67 22.01 -4.42
CA ALA A 84 -18.25 20.62 -4.60
C ALA A 84 -19.10 19.84 -5.62
N GLU A 85 -20.43 19.99 -5.59
CA GLU A 85 -21.33 19.32 -6.54
C GLU A 85 -21.16 19.84 -7.98
N GLU A 86 -20.93 21.15 -8.15
CA GLU A 86 -20.65 21.75 -9.45
C GLU A 86 -19.31 21.28 -10.01
N ARG A 87 -18.27 21.16 -9.18
CA ARG A 87 -16.97 20.60 -9.59
C ARG A 87 -17.11 19.15 -10.02
N LYS A 88 -17.82 18.33 -9.24
CA LYS A 88 -18.13 16.95 -9.59
C LYS A 88 -18.87 16.85 -10.92
N ALA A 89 -19.95 17.61 -11.10
CA ALA A 89 -20.73 17.61 -12.34
C ALA A 89 -19.89 18.05 -13.55
N LEU A 90 -18.98 19.01 -13.37
CA LEU A 90 -18.06 19.45 -14.42
C LEU A 90 -17.05 18.36 -14.78
N VAL A 91 -16.47 17.65 -13.80
CA VAL A 91 -15.60 16.48 -14.05
C VAL A 91 -16.32 15.39 -14.82
N GLU A 92 -17.55 15.05 -14.43
CA GLU A 92 -18.35 14.04 -15.13
C GLU A 92 -18.63 14.46 -16.58
N LEU A 93 -19.01 15.72 -16.79
CA LEU A 93 -19.31 16.24 -18.13
C LEU A 93 -18.07 16.29 -19.03
N VAL A 94 -16.92 16.73 -18.50
CA VAL A 94 -15.62 16.65 -19.19
C VAL A 94 -15.32 15.19 -19.56
N SER A 95 -15.50 14.27 -18.63
CA SER A 95 -15.26 12.84 -18.86
C SER A 95 -16.16 12.28 -19.96
N TYR A 96 -17.44 12.66 -20.01
CA TYR A 96 -18.36 12.25 -21.07
C TYR A 96 -17.96 12.80 -22.44
N ILE A 97 -17.63 14.10 -22.53
CA ILE A 97 -17.18 14.74 -23.77
C ILE A 97 -15.93 14.03 -24.31
N LYS A 98 -14.91 13.85 -23.45
CA LYS A 98 -13.63 13.22 -23.84
C LYS A 98 -13.78 11.74 -24.17
N SER A 99 -14.59 10.99 -23.41
CA SER A 99 -14.79 9.56 -23.65
C SER A 99 -15.56 9.31 -24.95
N ILE A 100 -16.68 10.00 -25.18
CA ILE A 100 -17.45 9.87 -26.43
C ILE A 100 -16.62 10.39 -27.60
N GLY A 101 -15.90 11.50 -27.42
CA GLY A 101 -14.96 12.01 -28.41
C GLY A 101 -13.93 10.97 -28.85
N SER A 102 -13.29 10.31 -27.88
CA SER A 102 -12.33 9.23 -28.15
C SER A 102 -12.98 8.02 -28.85
N MET A 103 -14.20 7.64 -28.46
CA MET A 103 -14.93 6.55 -29.13
C MET A 103 -15.24 6.89 -30.58
N MET A 104 -15.71 8.12 -30.85
CA MET A 104 -15.98 8.61 -32.20
C MET A 104 -14.71 8.69 -33.04
N GLN A 105 -13.58 9.10 -32.46
CA GLN A 105 -12.29 9.14 -33.15
C GLN A 105 -11.81 7.74 -33.58
N LYS A 106 -12.04 6.71 -32.75
CA LYS A 106 -11.63 5.32 -33.05
C LYS A 106 -12.40 4.71 -34.22
N VAL A 107 -13.63 5.16 -34.47
CA VAL A 107 -14.49 4.61 -35.54
C VAL A 107 -14.44 5.40 -36.84
N ASP A 108 -13.75 6.55 -36.87
CA ASP A 108 -13.64 7.46 -38.03
C ASP A 108 -13.47 6.70 -39.36
N THR A 109 -12.37 5.97 -39.51
CA THR A 109 -12.04 5.20 -40.73
C THR A 109 -13.03 4.10 -41.07
N SER A 110 -13.77 3.59 -40.07
CA SER A 110 -14.75 2.52 -40.26
C SER A 110 -16.08 3.05 -40.77
N VAL A 111 -16.44 4.30 -40.45
CA VAL A 111 -17.71 4.92 -40.84
C VAL A 111 -17.59 5.76 -42.11
N THR A 112 -16.38 6.17 -42.51
CA THR A 112 -16.13 7.07 -43.66
C THR A 112 -16.89 6.68 -44.93
N ASP A 113 -16.73 5.43 -45.40
CA ASP A 113 -17.36 4.96 -46.65
C ASP A 113 -18.89 5.04 -46.58
N ALA A 114 -19.46 4.67 -45.43
CA ALA A 114 -20.91 4.68 -45.21
C ALA A 114 -21.46 6.10 -45.18
N LEU A 115 -20.73 7.04 -44.56
CA LEU A 115 -21.09 8.46 -44.54
C LEU A 115 -21.05 9.06 -45.94
N TRP A 116 -19.96 8.83 -46.69
CA TRP A 116 -19.82 9.35 -48.04
C TRP A 116 -20.90 8.83 -48.99
N GLU A 117 -21.21 7.54 -48.90
CA GLU A 117 -22.24 6.93 -49.74
C GLU A 117 -23.65 7.45 -49.40
N THR A 118 -23.94 7.66 -48.12
CA THR A 118 -25.22 8.22 -47.68
C THR A 118 -25.38 9.67 -48.15
N ILE A 119 -24.34 10.49 -47.98
CA ILE A 119 -24.32 11.88 -48.45
C ILE A 119 -24.46 11.94 -49.98
N HIS A 120 -23.71 11.10 -50.69
CA HIS A 120 -23.82 10.99 -52.15
C HIS A 120 -25.24 10.61 -52.57
N ALA A 121 -25.86 9.64 -51.89
CA ALA A 121 -27.23 9.24 -52.19
C ALA A 121 -28.23 10.38 -51.98
N GLU A 122 -28.13 11.13 -50.89
CA GLU A 122 -29.01 12.28 -50.64
C GLU A 122 -28.81 13.40 -51.68
N VAL A 123 -27.57 13.69 -52.06
CA VAL A 123 -27.27 14.70 -53.09
C VAL A 123 -27.79 14.27 -54.45
N GLN A 124 -27.58 13.01 -54.85
CA GLN A 124 -28.07 12.51 -56.15
C GLN A 124 -29.60 12.41 -56.19
N ASP A 125 -30.26 12.02 -55.10
CA ASP A 125 -31.72 12.02 -55.06
C ASP A 125 -32.29 13.43 -55.21
N PHE A 126 -31.70 14.41 -54.51
CA PHE A 126 -32.12 15.80 -54.62
C PHE A 126 -31.92 16.33 -56.05
N VAL A 127 -30.73 16.15 -56.62
CA VAL A 127 -30.39 16.73 -57.92
C VAL A 127 -31.10 16.00 -59.06
N GLN A 128 -31.16 14.67 -59.05
CA GLN A 128 -31.72 13.89 -60.16
C GLN A 128 -33.25 13.76 -60.08
N ASN A 129 -33.84 13.61 -58.89
CA ASN A 129 -35.27 13.33 -58.72
C ASN A 129 -36.06 14.55 -58.25
N THR A 130 -35.64 15.17 -57.15
CA THR A 130 -36.37 16.29 -56.51
C THR A 130 -36.37 17.53 -57.41
N LEU A 131 -35.21 17.95 -57.92
CA LEU A 131 -35.13 19.06 -58.89
C LEU A 131 -35.83 18.75 -60.22
N ALA A 132 -35.81 17.50 -60.72
CA ALA A 132 -36.55 17.12 -61.93
C ALA A 132 -38.07 17.31 -61.75
N THR A 133 -38.57 16.99 -60.56
CA THR A 133 -39.99 17.14 -60.22
C THR A 133 -40.37 18.61 -60.12
N MET A 134 -39.54 19.42 -59.46
CA MET A 134 -39.73 20.87 -59.38
C MET A 134 -39.68 21.56 -60.75
N LEU A 135 -38.77 21.15 -61.65
CA LEU A 135 -38.68 21.64 -63.02
C LEU A 135 -39.94 21.32 -63.86
N ARG A 136 -40.50 20.11 -63.69
CA ARG A 136 -41.73 19.68 -64.40
C ARG A 136 -43.00 20.35 -63.88
N THR A 137 -43.00 20.79 -62.63
CA THR A 137 -44.17 21.35 -61.93
C THR A 137 -44.06 22.87 -61.77
N THR A 138 -43.39 23.32 -60.71
CA THR A 138 -43.33 24.70 -60.23
C THR A 138 -42.57 25.65 -61.14
N PHE A 139 -41.47 25.19 -61.73
CA PHE A 139 -40.59 26.05 -62.52
C PHE A 139 -40.86 25.99 -64.02
N ARG A 140 -41.72 25.10 -64.51
CA ARG A 140 -42.00 24.86 -65.95
C ARG A 140 -42.24 26.13 -66.78
N LYS A 141 -42.84 27.18 -66.21
CA LYS A 141 -43.16 28.45 -66.89
C LYS A 141 -42.18 29.59 -66.59
N LYS A 142 -41.19 29.38 -65.72
CA LYS A 142 -40.24 30.39 -65.24
C LYS A 142 -38.85 30.15 -65.83
N LYS A 143 -38.57 30.72 -67.00
CA LYS A 143 -37.35 30.42 -67.79
C LYS A 143 -36.06 30.72 -67.02
N ASP A 144 -35.98 31.86 -66.34
CA ASP A 144 -34.76 32.29 -65.65
C ASP A 144 -34.44 31.40 -64.43
N LEU A 145 -35.45 31.06 -63.62
CA LEU A 145 -35.29 30.16 -62.48
C LEU A 145 -35.09 28.70 -62.90
N SER A 146 -35.72 28.27 -64.00
CA SER A 146 -35.49 26.94 -64.58
C SER A 146 -34.05 26.75 -65.02
N ARG A 147 -33.40 27.81 -65.53
CA ARG A 147 -31.98 27.79 -65.89
C ARG A 147 -31.12 27.47 -64.66
N ILE A 148 -31.36 28.16 -63.54
CA ILE A 148 -30.60 27.96 -62.30
C ILE A 148 -30.74 26.52 -61.77
N LEU A 149 -31.96 25.94 -61.80
CA LEU A 149 -32.19 24.54 -61.41
C LEU A 149 -31.53 23.55 -62.39
N SER A 150 -31.45 23.89 -63.68
CA SER A 150 -30.72 23.10 -64.67
C SER A 150 -29.22 23.16 -64.43
N ASP A 151 -28.69 24.33 -64.06
CA ASP A 151 -27.27 24.51 -63.75
C ASP A 151 -26.88 23.69 -62.50
N MET A 152 -27.72 23.64 -61.47
CA MET A 152 -27.53 22.74 -60.31
C MET A 152 -27.39 21.27 -60.74
N ARG A 153 -28.21 20.84 -61.70
CA ARG A 153 -28.19 19.46 -62.23
C ARG A 153 -26.92 19.18 -63.01
N THR A 154 -26.52 20.11 -63.88
CA THR A 154 -25.29 19.97 -64.67
C THR A 154 -24.03 19.92 -63.79
N LEU A 155 -24.02 20.67 -62.67
CA LEU A 155 -22.85 20.79 -61.79
C LEU A 155 -22.65 19.60 -60.85
N SER A 156 -23.72 18.91 -60.44
CA SER A 156 -23.64 17.94 -59.33
C SER A 156 -24.29 16.58 -59.60
N ALA A 157 -25.01 16.40 -60.71
CA ALA A 157 -25.56 15.10 -61.07
C ALA A 157 -24.46 14.16 -61.61
N ASP A 158 -24.28 13.00 -60.98
CA ASP A 158 -23.47 11.91 -61.50
C ASP A 158 -24.35 10.98 -62.35
N TRP A 159 -24.36 11.22 -63.67
CA TRP A 159 -25.14 10.42 -64.60
C TRP A 159 -24.42 9.10 -64.90
N MET A 160 -25.14 7.99 -64.77
CA MET A 160 -24.61 6.68 -65.20
C MET A 160 -24.33 6.72 -66.71
N ALA A 161 -23.12 6.32 -67.12
CA ALA A 161 -22.64 6.39 -68.50
C ALA A 161 -23.49 5.60 -69.53
N ASN A 162 -24.45 4.80 -69.08
CA ASN A 162 -25.37 4.00 -69.92
C ASN A 162 -26.83 4.47 -69.89
N THR A 163 -27.16 5.58 -69.21
CA THR A 163 -28.51 6.17 -69.17
C THR A 163 -28.62 7.54 -69.85
N SER A 164 -27.51 8.09 -70.35
CA SER A 164 -27.52 9.28 -71.20
C SER A 164 -28.09 8.97 -72.58
N LYS A 165 -29.40 8.83 -72.69
CA LYS A 165 -30.07 9.13 -73.96
C LYS A 165 -29.90 10.65 -74.20
N PRO A 166 -29.41 11.07 -75.37
CA PRO A 166 -29.28 12.49 -75.69
C PRO A 166 -30.65 13.17 -75.68
N GLU A 167 -30.69 14.42 -75.25
CA GLU A 167 -31.85 15.26 -74.91
C GLU A 167 -32.84 15.58 -76.07
N THR A 168 -33.05 14.72 -77.06
CA THR A 168 -33.78 15.09 -78.29
C THR A 168 -35.24 14.63 -78.37
N GLU A 169 -35.84 14.01 -77.34
CA GLU A 169 -37.23 13.50 -77.41
C GLU A 169 -38.14 14.00 -76.27
N MET A 170 -38.13 15.29 -75.95
CA MET A 170 -39.14 15.90 -75.07
C MET A 170 -39.93 17.04 -75.71
N GLN A 171 -40.22 16.90 -77.01
CA GLN A 171 -41.33 17.60 -77.65
C GLN A 171 -42.20 16.58 -78.39
N SER A 172 -43.14 15.96 -77.68
CA SER A 172 -44.55 15.86 -78.12
C SER A 172 -45.36 14.81 -77.32
N TYR A 173 -46.60 15.23 -77.00
CA TYR A 173 -47.77 14.50 -76.53
C TYR A 173 -47.94 14.16 -75.03
N PRO A 174 -49.05 14.63 -74.42
CA PRO A 174 -49.52 14.22 -73.10
C PRO A 174 -50.52 13.05 -73.22
N HIS A 175 -50.32 11.99 -72.44
CA HIS A 175 -51.34 11.12 -71.80
C HIS A 175 -50.87 9.65 -71.69
N SER A 176 -50.53 9.22 -70.47
CA SER A 176 -51.07 8.02 -69.81
C SER A 176 -50.32 7.82 -68.49
N GLY A 177 -51.04 7.51 -67.41
CA GLY A 177 -50.50 7.43 -66.06
C GLY A 177 -49.48 6.31 -65.86
N GLU A 178 -48.19 6.67 -65.95
CA GLU A 178 -47.14 6.00 -65.21
C GLU A 178 -46.76 6.90 -64.02
N GLU A 179 -46.95 6.38 -62.81
CA GLU A 179 -46.36 6.96 -61.61
C GLU A 179 -44.87 7.21 -61.89
N SER A 180 -44.41 8.42 -61.57
CA SER A 180 -43.07 8.90 -61.87
C SER A 180 -42.02 8.01 -61.20
N ARG A 181 -41.57 6.94 -61.86
CA ARG A 181 -40.39 6.20 -61.45
C ARG A 181 -39.22 7.18 -61.47
N GLY A 182 -38.70 7.51 -60.30
CA GLY A 182 -37.51 8.34 -60.14
C GLY A 182 -36.35 7.76 -60.97
N THR A 183 -35.40 8.62 -61.34
CA THR A 183 -34.17 8.19 -61.99
C THR A 183 -33.43 7.25 -61.03
N LEU A 184 -33.18 6.03 -61.47
CA LEU A 184 -32.41 5.04 -60.72
C LEU A 184 -30.93 5.42 -60.80
N PHE A 185 -30.34 5.75 -59.65
CA PHE A 185 -28.90 5.98 -59.49
C PHE A 185 -28.33 4.98 -58.49
N TYR A 186 -27.04 4.67 -58.59
CA TYR A 186 -26.33 3.84 -57.64
C TYR A 186 -25.51 4.74 -56.70
N PRO A 187 -25.76 4.70 -55.37
CA PRO A 187 -24.91 5.38 -54.41
C PRO A 187 -23.44 4.96 -54.56
N ARG A 188 -22.54 5.93 -54.55
CA ARG A 188 -21.09 5.70 -54.57
C ARG A 188 -20.49 6.19 -53.26
N PRO A 189 -19.47 5.53 -52.70
CA PRO A 189 -18.74 6.00 -51.52
C PRO A 189 -17.79 7.15 -51.90
N VAL A 190 -18.34 8.26 -52.41
CA VAL A 190 -17.60 9.44 -52.87
C VAL A 190 -18.28 10.69 -52.33
N ALA A 191 -17.54 11.47 -51.55
CA ALA A 191 -18.02 12.73 -51.02
C ALA A 191 -18.16 13.81 -52.13
N PRO A 192 -19.20 14.67 -52.07
CA PRO A 192 -19.22 15.87 -52.89
C PRO A 192 -18.08 16.81 -52.49
N THR A 193 -17.48 17.49 -53.46
CA THR A 193 -16.45 18.49 -53.18
C THR A 193 -17.03 19.70 -52.47
N SER A 194 -16.25 20.38 -51.63
CA SER A 194 -16.69 21.62 -50.96
C SER A 194 -17.17 22.68 -51.95
N ALA A 195 -16.52 22.77 -53.12
CA ALA A 195 -16.96 23.63 -54.22
C ALA A 195 -18.36 23.27 -54.72
N GLN A 196 -18.65 21.98 -54.96
CA GLN A 196 -19.99 21.52 -55.37
C GLN A 196 -21.04 21.86 -54.31
N VAL A 197 -20.75 21.64 -53.03
CA VAL A 197 -21.67 21.97 -51.93
C VAL A 197 -21.96 23.47 -51.89
N HIS A 198 -20.92 24.31 -51.92
CA HIS A 198 -21.08 25.77 -51.89
C HIS A 198 -21.77 26.31 -53.16
N CYS A 199 -21.47 25.77 -54.34
CA CYS A 199 -22.17 26.12 -55.57
C CYS A 199 -23.66 25.76 -55.49
N LEU A 200 -24.01 24.58 -54.99
CA LEU A 200 -25.41 24.19 -54.79
C LEU A 200 -26.11 25.11 -53.77
N GLN A 201 -25.46 25.43 -52.65
CA GLN A 201 -26.01 26.37 -51.67
C GLN A 201 -26.23 27.76 -52.28
N PHE A 202 -25.27 28.27 -53.04
CA PHE A 202 -25.38 29.56 -53.72
C PHE A 202 -26.53 29.58 -54.73
N LEU A 203 -26.65 28.55 -55.57
CA LEU A 203 -27.72 28.48 -56.56
C LEU A 203 -29.09 28.33 -55.87
N ILE A 204 -29.20 27.58 -54.77
CA ILE A 204 -30.45 27.45 -54.00
C ILE A 204 -30.82 28.82 -53.40
N TYR A 205 -29.82 29.53 -52.86
CA TYR A 205 -30.00 30.88 -52.37
C TYR A 205 -30.45 31.84 -53.48
N GLU A 206 -29.86 31.75 -54.68
CA GLU A 206 -30.24 32.58 -55.83
C GLU A 206 -31.71 32.32 -56.25
N VAL A 207 -32.14 31.06 -56.26
CA VAL A 207 -33.53 30.67 -56.56
C VAL A 207 -34.52 31.25 -55.54
N VAL A 208 -34.16 31.24 -54.25
CA VAL A 208 -35.07 31.66 -53.18
C VAL A 208 -35.06 33.18 -52.96
N SER A 209 -33.88 33.80 -52.97
CA SER A 209 -33.70 35.22 -52.63
C SER A 209 -33.69 36.14 -53.87
N GLY A 210 -33.53 35.58 -55.08
CA GLY A 210 -33.41 36.35 -56.32
C GLY A 210 -32.16 37.24 -56.37
N GLY A 211 -31.09 36.82 -55.68
CA GLY A 211 -29.82 37.57 -55.59
C GLY A 211 -29.84 38.83 -54.71
N ASN A 212 -30.94 39.14 -54.02
CA ASN A 212 -31.09 40.38 -53.25
C ASN A 212 -30.72 40.18 -51.76
N MET A 213 -29.51 40.59 -51.36
CA MET A 213 -28.91 40.42 -50.03
C MET A 213 -29.60 41.16 -48.86
N ARG A 214 -30.66 41.95 -49.10
CA ARG A 214 -31.25 42.87 -48.11
C ARG A 214 -32.78 42.79 -48.01
N LYS A 215 -33.37 41.60 -48.08
CA LYS A 215 -34.81 41.44 -47.77
C LYS A 215 -35.01 41.36 -46.24
N PRO A 216 -35.85 42.23 -45.62
CA PRO A 216 -36.22 42.06 -44.22
C PRO A 216 -37.17 40.85 -44.09
N GLY A 217 -36.76 39.83 -43.34
CA GLY A 217 -37.56 38.60 -43.12
C GLY A 217 -36.81 37.27 -43.15
N GLY A 218 -35.48 37.27 -43.29
CA GLY A 218 -34.67 36.05 -43.36
C GLY A 218 -34.57 35.45 -44.77
N ILE A 219 -33.61 34.54 -44.96
CA ILE A 219 -33.24 33.96 -46.27
C ILE A 219 -34.41 33.19 -46.92
N PHE A 220 -35.28 32.59 -46.13
CA PHE A 220 -36.46 31.81 -46.57
C PHE A 220 -37.79 32.45 -46.16
N GLY A 221 -37.82 33.77 -45.92
CA GLY A 221 -39.04 34.47 -45.53
C GLY A 221 -40.14 34.39 -46.60
N ASN A 222 -41.37 34.01 -46.20
CA ASN A 222 -42.54 33.90 -47.08
C ASN A 222 -43.02 35.21 -47.72
N SER A 223 -42.40 36.35 -47.38
CA SER A 223 -42.81 37.68 -47.80
C SER A 223 -42.31 37.98 -49.23
N GLY A 224 -42.93 37.32 -50.22
CA GLY A 224 -42.78 37.65 -51.64
C GLY A 224 -42.01 36.66 -52.51
N SER A 225 -41.84 35.39 -52.10
CA SER A 225 -41.33 34.35 -52.99
C SER A 225 -42.48 33.78 -53.85
N GLU A 226 -42.27 33.68 -55.16
CA GLU A 226 -43.24 33.09 -56.08
C GLU A 226 -43.18 31.54 -56.11
N ILE A 227 -42.57 30.92 -55.08
CA ILE A 227 -42.32 29.48 -54.97
C ILE A 227 -43.35 28.90 -53.99
N PRO A 228 -44.01 27.76 -54.32
CA PRO A 228 -44.89 27.07 -53.39
C PRO A 228 -44.19 26.72 -52.07
N ILE A 229 -44.92 26.84 -50.96
CA ILE A 229 -44.39 26.61 -49.61
C ILE A 229 -43.73 25.23 -49.45
N ASN A 230 -44.26 24.20 -50.13
CA ASN A 230 -43.72 22.84 -50.04
C ASN A 230 -42.33 22.74 -50.69
N ASP A 231 -42.16 23.27 -51.89
CA ASP A 231 -40.89 23.28 -52.61
C ASP A 231 -39.88 24.20 -51.92
N LEU A 232 -40.34 25.34 -51.39
CA LEU A 232 -39.52 26.24 -50.59
C LEU A 232 -38.96 25.53 -49.35
N LYS A 233 -39.78 24.75 -48.63
CA LYS A 233 -39.33 23.93 -47.50
C LYS A 233 -38.34 22.84 -47.91
N GLN A 234 -38.52 22.22 -49.07
CA GLN A 234 -37.57 21.21 -49.58
C GLN A 234 -36.22 21.85 -49.92
N LEU A 235 -36.22 23.01 -50.57
CA LEU A 235 -35.01 23.79 -50.85
C LEU A 235 -34.32 24.26 -49.56
N GLU A 236 -35.09 24.75 -48.58
CA GLU A 236 -34.60 25.18 -47.27
C GLU A 236 -33.97 24.03 -46.49
N THR A 237 -34.68 22.90 -46.39
CA THR A 237 -34.20 21.71 -45.67
C THR A 237 -32.91 21.20 -46.29
N PHE A 238 -32.85 21.12 -47.62
CA PHE A 238 -31.64 20.67 -48.30
C PHE A 238 -30.49 21.68 -48.20
N PHE A 239 -30.78 22.99 -48.21
CA PHE A 239 -29.78 24.04 -48.00
C PHE A 239 -29.07 23.90 -46.64
N TYR A 240 -29.82 23.66 -45.57
CA TYR A 240 -29.25 23.43 -44.24
C TYR A 240 -28.52 22.07 -44.15
N LYS A 241 -29.05 21.02 -44.78
CA LYS A 241 -28.38 19.72 -44.88
C LYS A 241 -27.02 19.81 -45.59
N LEU A 242 -26.95 20.54 -46.71
CA LEU A 242 -25.70 20.80 -47.43
C LEU A 242 -24.63 21.44 -46.53
N GLY A 243 -25.02 22.39 -45.68
CA GLY A 243 -24.12 23.01 -44.72
C GLY A 243 -23.64 22.00 -43.66
N PHE A 244 -24.55 21.18 -43.14
CA PHE A 244 -24.21 20.16 -42.15
C PHE A 244 -23.33 19.03 -42.73
N PHE A 245 -23.48 18.69 -44.01
CA PHE A 245 -22.61 17.70 -44.66
C PHE A 245 -21.14 18.07 -44.59
N LEU A 246 -20.78 19.36 -44.68
CA LEU A 246 -19.38 19.77 -44.54
C LEU A 246 -18.80 19.39 -43.18
N HIS A 247 -19.59 19.50 -42.10
CA HIS A 247 -19.16 19.08 -40.77
C HIS A 247 -18.98 17.55 -40.66
N VAL A 248 -19.82 16.77 -41.34
CA VAL A 248 -19.71 15.31 -41.38
C VAL A 248 -18.54 14.85 -42.25
N LEU A 249 -18.30 15.54 -43.37
CA LEU A 249 -17.18 15.26 -44.27
C LEU A 249 -15.83 15.62 -43.61
N ASP A 250 -15.76 16.74 -42.91
CA ASP A 250 -14.60 17.13 -42.08
C ASP A 250 -14.70 16.52 -40.67
N TYR A 251 -14.98 15.21 -40.60
CA TYR A 251 -15.27 14.48 -39.37
C TYR A 251 -14.26 14.77 -38.25
N THR A 252 -12.97 14.62 -38.53
CA THR A 252 -11.89 14.78 -37.54
C THR A 252 -11.74 16.23 -37.06
N ALA A 253 -11.91 17.20 -37.93
CA ALA A 253 -11.81 18.62 -37.56
C ALA A 253 -13.04 19.06 -36.74
N THR A 254 -14.24 18.63 -37.14
CA THR A 254 -15.47 18.86 -36.39
C THR A 254 -15.37 18.22 -35.00
N LEU A 255 -14.96 16.95 -34.93
CA LEU A 255 -14.79 16.25 -33.67
C LEU A 255 -13.79 16.95 -32.74
N GLY A 256 -12.62 17.34 -33.26
CA GLY A 256 -11.61 18.07 -32.50
C GLY A 256 -12.16 19.37 -31.90
N THR A 257 -12.94 20.13 -32.69
CA THR A 257 -13.58 21.37 -32.22
C THR A 257 -14.65 21.11 -31.16
N LEU A 258 -15.44 20.05 -31.31
CA LEU A 258 -16.52 19.71 -30.38
C LEU A 258 -15.99 19.19 -29.03
N THR A 259 -14.80 18.62 -29.00
CA THR A 259 -14.16 18.09 -27.78
C THR A 259 -13.18 19.05 -27.11
N ASP A 260 -13.02 20.25 -27.67
CA ASP A 260 -12.07 21.26 -27.22
C ASP A 260 -12.59 22.03 -26.00
N LEU A 261 -11.94 21.82 -24.87
CA LEU A 261 -12.23 22.47 -23.60
C LEU A 261 -11.07 23.36 -23.13
N GLY A 262 -10.12 23.68 -24.02
CA GLY A 262 -8.90 24.44 -23.69
C GLY A 262 -9.18 25.84 -23.15
N PHE A 263 -10.34 26.41 -23.49
CA PHE A 263 -10.81 27.71 -23.00
C PHE A 263 -10.93 27.79 -21.46
N LEU A 264 -11.00 26.66 -20.75
CA LEU A 264 -11.07 26.61 -19.29
C LEU A 264 -9.77 27.03 -18.61
N TRP A 265 -8.63 26.98 -19.31
CA TRP A 265 -7.33 27.35 -18.74
C TRP A 265 -6.99 28.84 -18.93
N PHE A 266 -7.32 29.42 -20.09
CA PHE A 266 -6.91 30.77 -20.46
C PHE A 266 -7.51 31.86 -19.54
N ARG A 267 -6.66 32.82 -19.14
CA ARG A 267 -7.03 33.86 -18.16
C ARG A 267 -6.41 35.24 -18.39
N GLU A 268 -5.93 35.50 -19.62
CA GLU A 268 -5.24 36.75 -20.03
C GLU A 268 -5.99 38.03 -19.65
N PHE A 269 -7.32 38.04 -19.81
CA PHE A 269 -8.15 39.20 -19.46
C PHE A 269 -7.98 39.60 -17.97
N TYR A 270 -7.95 38.60 -17.08
CA TYR A 270 -7.83 38.84 -15.64
C TYR A 270 -6.38 39.10 -15.21
N LEU A 271 -5.39 38.56 -15.92
CA LEU A 271 -3.98 38.89 -15.71
C LEU A 271 -3.71 40.37 -15.98
N GLU A 272 -4.19 40.86 -17.13
CA GLU A 272 -4.08 42.28 -17.49
C GLU A 272 -4.85 43.18 -16.50
N SER A 273 -6.09 42.81 -16.15
CA SER A 273 -6.90 43.58 -15.21
C SER A 273 -6.30 43.64 -13.79
N SER A 274 -5.64 42.56 -13.35
CA SER A 274 -5.08 42.46 -12.01
C SER A 274 -3.62 42.93 -11.94
N ARG A 275 -2.97 43.15 -13.09
CA ARG A 275 -1.53 43.48 -13.21
C ARG A 275 -0.62 42.45 -12.54
N VAL A 276 -0.96 41.18 -12.69
CA VAL A 276 -0.19 40.05 -12.16
C VAL A 276 0.35 39.24 -13.35
N ILE A 277 1.55 38.70 -13.21
CA ILE A 277 2.20 37.88 -14.23
C ILE A 277 1.47 36.55 -14.41
N GLN A 278 1.12 35.88 -13.31
CA GLN A 278 0.35 34.64 -13.34
C GLN A 278 -0.42 34.42 -12.01
N PHE A 279 -1.55 33.71 -12.08
CA PHE A 279 -2.30 33.24 -10.90
C PHE A 279 -1.76 31.90 -10.39
N PRO A 280 -1.92 31.60 -9.09
CA PRO A 280 -1.46 30.33 -8.54
C PRO A 280 -2.38 29.18 -8.99
N ILE A 281 -1.89 27.93 -8.90
CA ILE A 281 -2.55 26.76 -9.50
C ILE A 281 -3.93 26.47 -8.91
N GLU A 282 -4.20 26.89 -7.68
CA GLU A 282 -5.51 26.76 -7.01
C GLU A 282 -6.60 27.60 -7.67
N CYS A 283 -6.22 28.53 -8.56
CA CYS A 283 -7.12 29.31 -9.40
C CYS A 283 -7.25 28.75 -10.82
N SER A 284 -6.54 27.66 -11.15
CA SER A 284 -6.62 27.02 -12.45
C SER A 284 -7.75 26.00 -12.46
N LEU A 285 -8.75 26.20 -13.33
CA LEU A 285 -9.90 25.30 -13.41
C LEU A 285 -9.50 23.84 -13.65
N PRO A 286 -8.63 23.49 -14.60
CA PRO A 286 -8.20 22.10 -14.79
C PRO A 286 -7.62 21.47 -13.51
N TRP A 287 -6.76 22.20 -12.79
CA TRP A 287 -6.19 21.73 -11.53
C TRP A 287 -7.25 21.61 -10.43
N MET A 288 -8.13 22.60 -10.26
CA MET A 288 -9.21 22.54 -9.26
C MET A 288 -10.12 21.32 -9.44
N LEU A 289 -10.33 20.88 -10.68
CA LEU A 289 -11.08 19.67 -10.97
C LEU A 289 -10.29 18.41 -10.58
N VAL A 290 -9.01 18.33 -10.94
CA VAL A 290 -8.12 17.22 -10.54
C VAL A 290 -8.02 17.12 -9.01
N ASP A 291 -7.79 18.23 -8.34
CA ASP A 291 -7.63 18.32 -6.89
C ASP A 291 -8.89 17.87 -6.16
N HIS A 292 -10.07 18.33 -6.62
CA HIS A 292 -11.36 17.88 -6.11
C HIS A 292 -11.57 16.37 -6.28
N VAL A 293 -11.10 15.79 -7.38
CA VAL A 293 -11.23 14.35 -7.63
C VAL A 293 -10.41 13.52 -6.65
N ILE A 294 -9.19 13.97 -6.30
CA ILE A 294 -8.32 13.25 -5.36
C ILE A 294 -8.83 13.36 -3.92
N GLU A 295 -9.32 14.54 -3.53
CA GLU A 295 -9.80 14.79 -2.16
C GLU A 295 -11.22 14.24 -1.92
N SER A 296 -11.96 13.94 -2.98
CA SER A 296 -13.33 13.45 -2.89
C SER A 296 -13.38 11.99 -2.41
N PRO A 297 -14.25 11.65 -1.43
CA PRO A 297 -14.46 10.27 -1.00
C PRO A 297 -15.26 9.44 -2.02
N ILE A 298 -15.61 9.99 -3.19
CA ILE A 298 -16.47 9.36 -4.18
C ILE A 298 -15.68 8.34 -5.03
N ILE A 299 -15.95 7.06 -4.79
CA ILE A 299 -15.27 5.89 -5.37
C ILE A 299 -15.14 5.90 -6.90
N GLY A 300 -16.11 6.48 -7.63
CA GLY A 300 -16.14 6.45 -9.10
C GLY A 300 -15.45 7.62 -9.79
N LEU A 301 -15.16 8.71 -9.07
CA LEU A 301 -14.67 9.94 -9.68
C LEU A 301 -13.16 9.89 -9.98
N LEU A 302 -12.42 9.04 -9.25
CA LEU A 302 -10.97 8.96 -9.37
C LEU A 302 -10.49 8.53 -10.76
N GLU A 303 -11.25 7.66 -11.44
CA GLU A 303 -10.95 7.24 -12.82
C GLU A 303 -11.03 8.41 -13.81
N SER A 304 -11.81 9.44 -13.48
CA SER A 304 -11.97 10.66 -14.27
C SER A 304 -10.85 11.69 -14.07
N ALA A 305 -9.95 11.50 -13.10
CA ALA A 305 -8.87 12.48 -12.83
C ALA A 305 -8.01 12.76 -14.08
N LEU A 306 -7.70 11.71 -14.85
CA LEU A 306 -6.92 11.83 -16.08
C LEU A 306 -7.68 12.57 -17.20
N MET A 307 -9.01 12.57 -17.19
CA MET A 307 -9.82 13.30 -18.17
C MET A 307 -9.72 14.81 -17.96
N SER A 308 -9.62 15.26 -16.72
CA SER A 308 -9.40 16.68 -16.40
C SER A 308 -8.03 17.16 -16.86
N PHE A 309 -6.99 16.31 -16.83
CA PHE A 309 -5.68 16.65 -17.39
C PHE A 309 -5.70 16.83 -18.92
N ASP A 310 -6.65 16.22 -19.63
CA ASP A 310 -6.77 16.37 -21.09
C ASP A 310 -7.17 17.79 -21.50
N ILE A 311 -7.71 18.60 -20.59
CA ILE A 311 -7.98 20.03 -20.82
C ILE A 311 -6.67 20.78 -21.12
N TYR A 312 -5.54 20.37 -20.52
CA TYR A 312 -4.24 20.96 -20.83
C TYR A 312 -3.76 20.60 -22.24
N ASN A 313 -4.09 19.41 -22.74
CA ASN A 313 -3.80 19.05 -24.14
C ASN A 313 -4.55 19.97 -25.10
N ASP A 314 -5.81 20.26 -24.82
CA ASP A 314 -6.62 21.20 -25.60
C ASP A 314 -6.05 22.61 -25.56
N ALA A 315 -5.74 23.12 -24.36
CA ALA A 315 -5.18 24.45 -24.18
C ALA A 315 -3.84 24.60 -24.91
N ALA A 316 -2.97 23.58 -24.84
CA ALA A 316 -1.70 23.57 -25.54
C ALA A 316 -1.87 23.55 -27.07
N GLN A 317 -2.82 22.76 -27.58
CA GLN A 317 -3.16 22.72 -29.00
C GLN A 317 -3.67 24.09 -29.48
N GLN A 318 -4.56 24.74 -28.72
CA GLN A 318 -5.04 26.09 -29.02
C GLN A 318 -3.91 27.12 -29.00
N ALA A 319 -3.03 27.09 -27.99
CA ALA A 319 -1.90 27.99 -27.86
C ALA A 319 -0.94 27.90 -29.06
N LEU A 320 -0.62 26.68 -29.50
CA LEU A 320 0.34 26.43 -30.58
C LEU A 320 -0.25 26.63 -31.99
N VAL A 321 -1.45 26.11 -32.24
CA VAL A 321 -2.02 26.03 -33.59
C VAL A 321 -2.90 27.24 -33.91
N ILE A 322 -3.73 27.68 -32.96
CA ILE A 322 -4.70 28.75 -33.17
C ILE A 322 -4.07 30.11 -32.82
N LEU A 323 -3.61 30.29 -31.58
CA LEU A 323 -3.05 31.55 -31.09
C LEU A 323 -1.62 31.79 -31.58
N LYS A 324 -0.88 30.71 -31.85
CA LYS A 324 0.53 30.71 -32.29
C LYS A 324 1.43 31.49 -31.34
N GLN A 325 1.19 31.35 -30.04
CA GLN A 325 1.96 32.01 -28.98
C GLN A 325 2.75 30.98 -28.18
N ARG A 326 4.08 31.14 -28.17
CA ARG A 326 4.97 30.23 -27.47
C ARG A 326 4.88 30.37 -25.95
N PHE A 327 4.82 31.61 -25.42
CA PHE A 327 4.82 31.83 -23.98
C PHE A 327 3.62 31.17 -23.28
N LEU A 328 2.45 31.16 -23.93
CA LEU A 328 1.26 30.46 -23.41
C LEU A 328 1.52 28.96 -23.27
N TYR A 329 2.19 28.35 -24.25
CA TYR A 329 2.56 26.94 -24.16
C TYR A 329 3.59 26.70 -23.05
N ASP A 330 4.61 27.56 -22.94
CA ASP A 330 5.63 27.45 -21.89
C ASP A 330 5.00 27.53 -20.47
N GLU A 331 3.97 28.37 -20.29
CA GLU A 331 3.20 28.46 -19.03
C GLU A 331 2.32 27.24 -18.78
N ILE A 332 1.64 26.72 -19.81
CA ILE A 332 0.85 25.47 -19.72
C ILE A 332 1.76 24.30 -19.35
N GLU A 333 2.92 24.18 -19.99
CA GLU A 333 3.89 23.12 -19.72
C GLU A 333 4.40 23.17 -18.28
N ALA A 334 4.78 24.36 -17.79
CA ALA A 334 5.23 24.54 -16.41
C ALA A 334 4.12 24.23 -15.39
N GLU A 335 2.88 24.62 -15.66
CA GLU A 335 1.74 24.32 -14.79
C GLU A 335 1.46 22.81 -14.75
N VAL A 336 1.46 22.15 -15.91
CA VAL A 336 1.24 20.70 -16.02
C VAL A 336 2.32 19.92 -15.29
N ASP A 337 3.60 20.28 -15.44
CA ASP A 337 4.70 19.56 -14.78
C ASP A 337 4.54 19.60 -13.26
N ASN A 338 4.25 20.78 -12.68
CA ASN A 338 4.01 20.92 -11.25
C ASN A 338 2.74 20.19 -10.79
N CYS A 339 1.62 20.39 -11.48
CA CYS A 339 0.33 19.77 -11.14
C CYS A 339 0.39 18.24 -11.24
N PHE A 340 1.04 17.70 -12.26
CA PHE A 340 1.18 16.26 -12.45
C PHE A 340 2.03 15.63 -11.34
N ASP A 341 3.11 16.30 -10.90
CA ASP A 341 3.92 15.83 -9.78
C ASP A 341 3.15 15.79 -8.45
N ILE A 342 2.36 16.84 -8.17
CA ILE A 342 1.47 16.90 -7.01
C ILE A 342 0.38 15.83 -7.10
N PHE A 343 -0.24 15.67 -8.27
CA PHE A 343 -1.26 14.64 -8.52
C PHE A 343 -0.74 13.25 -8.20
N VAL A 344 0.42 12.89 -8.75
CA VAL A 344 1.00 11.56 -8.52
C VAL A 344 1.35 11.39 -7.03
N LEU A 345 1.80 12.44 -6.34
CA LEU A 345 2.14 12.37 -4.92
C LEU A 345 0.88 12.11 -4.09
N LYS A 346 -0.16 12.94 -4.23
CA LYS A 346 -1.43 12.77 -3.52
C LYS A 346 -2.09 11.43 -3.86
N LEU A 347 -2.06 11.01 -5.12
CA LEU A 347 -2.61 9.72 -5.56
C LEU A 347 -1.87 8.55 -4.88
N CYS A 348 -0.53 8.60 -4.85
CA CYS A 348 0.29 7.59 -4.19
C CYS A 348 0.03 7.53 -2.68
N GLU A 349 -0.05 8.68 -2.00
CA GLU A 349 -0.39 8.74 -0.57
C GLU A 349 -1.79 8.15 -0.30
N THR A 350 -2.77 8.44 -1.16
CA THR A 350 -4.14 7.94 -1.03
C THR A 350 -4.20 6.43 -1.25
N ILE A 351 -3.55 5.91 -2.30
CA ILE A 351 -3.43 4.47 -2.57
C ILE A 351 -2.78 3.76 -1.38
N PHE A 352 -1.61 4.25 -0.94
CA PHE A 352 -0.89 3.63 0.17
C PHE A 352 -1.74 3.62 1.45
N THR A 353 -2.38 4.74 1.78
CA THR A 353 -3.26 4.85 2.96
C THR A 353 -4.43 3.87 2.89
N TYR A 354 -5.07 3.73 1.72
CA TYR A 354 -6.18 2.79 1.52
C TYR A 354 -5.74 1.33 1.71
N TYR A 355 -4.69 0.89 1.02
CA TYR A 355 -4.23 -0.49 1.12
C TYR A 355 -3.65 -0.81 2.50
N LYS A 356 -2.99 0.15 3.17
CA LYS A 356 -2.51 0.01 4.56
C LYS A 356 -3.67 -0.15 5.54
N SER A 357 -4.71 0.68 5.38
CA SER A 357 -5.93 0.59 6.20
C SER A 357 -6.64 -0.75 5.98
N TRP A 358 -6.70 -1.22 4.73
CA TRP A 358 -7.32 -2.50 4.40
C TRP A 358 -6.55 -3.66 5.03
N ALA A 359 -5.21 -3.70 4.89
CA ALA A 359 -4.37 -4.70 5.53
C ALA A 359 -4.53 -4.68 7.07
N ALA A 360 -4.53 -3.50 7.68
CA ALA A 360 -4.73 -3.34 9.11
C ALA A 360 -6.13 -3.82 9.56
N SER A 361 -7.17 -3.56 8.77
CA SER A 361 -8.54 -4.03 9.04
C SER A 361 -8.64 -5.56 8.96
N GLU A 362 -7.95 -6.18 8.00
CA GLU A 362 -7.95 -7.64 7.79
C GLU A 362 -7.19 -8.41 8.86
N LEU A 363 -6.12 -7.83 9.41
CA LEU A 363 -5.30 -8.43 10.48
C LEU A 363 -5.87 -8.22 11.90
N LEU A 364 -6.92 -7.40 12.06
CA LEU A 364 -7.53 -7.20 13.38
C LEU A 364 -8.17 -8.49 13.90
N ASP A 365 -7.93 -8.80 15.18
CA ASP A 365 -8.49 -9.99 15.83
C ASP A 365 -10.04 -9.94 15.80
N PRO A 366 -10.72 -10.93 15.19
CA PRO A 366 -12.18 -11.01 15.19
C PRO A 366 -12.79 -11.00 16.61
N SER A 367 -12.08 -11.53 17.61
CA SER A 367 -12.51 -11.56 19.01
C SER A 367 -12.55 -10.15 19.62
N PHE A 368 -11.60 -9.29 19.24
CA PHE A 368 -11.57 -7.89 19.64
C PHE A 368 -12.71 -7.11 18.99
N LEU A 369 -12.98 -7.34 17.70
CA LEU A 369 -14.09 -6.71 16.99
C LEU A 369 -15.45 -7.10 17.59
N PHE A 370 -15.61 -8.36 17.99
CA PHE A 370 -16.81 -8.84 18.67
C PHE A 370 -17.03 -8.16 20.03
N ALA A 371 -15.96 -7.86 20.77
CA ALA A 371 -16.05 -7.27 22.10
C ALA A 371 -16.43 -5.78 22.11
N ILE A 372 -16.17 -5.05 21.02
CA ILE A 372 -16.31 -3.58 20.97
C ILE A 372 -17.66 -3.10 20.42
N ASP A 373 -18.47 -3.96 19.79
CA ASP A 373 -19.81 -3.65 19.22
C ASP A 373 -19.85 -2.41 18.28
N ILE A 374 -18.67 -2.00 17.78
CA ILE A 374 -18.46 -0.86 16.87
C ILE A 374 -17.51 -1.27 15.73
N GLY A 375 -17.62 -2.52 15.27
CA GLY A 375 -16.76 -3.09 14.22
C GLY A 375 -16.78 -2.30 12.90
N GLU A 376 -17.90 -1.62 12.60
CA GLU A 376 -18.06 -0.81 11.38
C GLU A 376 -17.07 0.36 11.30
N LYS A 377 -16.59 0.90 12.43
CA LYS A 377 -15.58 1.99 12.42
C LYS A 377 -14.21 1.54 11.88
N PHE A 378 -13.92 0.25 11.97
CA PHE A 378 -12.66 -0.32 11.49
C PHE A 378 -12.77 -0.89 10.07
N ALA A 379 -13.97 -0.87 9.48
CA ALA A 379 -14.21 -1.34 8.13
C ALA A 379 -13.78 -0.29 7.10
N VAL A 380 -12.99 -0.73 6.11
CA VAL A 380 -12.52 0.14 5.03
C VAL A 380 -13.46 0.04 3.83
N GLN A 381 -13.95 1.19 3.36
CA GLN A 381 -14.83 1.26 2.19
C GLN A 381 -14.07 0.93 0.91
N PRO A 382 -14.56 0.02 0.04
CA PRO A 382 -13.83 -0.40 -1.15
C PRO A 382 -13.61 0.76 -2.13
N MET A 383 -12.38 0.98 -2.56
CA MET A 383 -12.02 1.98 -3.58
C MET A 383 -11.61 1.33 -4.91
N ARG A 384 -11.81 2.05 -6.03
CA ARG A 384 -11.52 1.56 -7.39
C ARG A 384 -10.19 2.11 -7.93
N PHE A 385 -9.08 1.56 -7.46
CA PHE A 385 -7.74 1.93 -7.97
C PHE A 385 -7.28 1.09 -9.17
N VAL A 386 -7.87 -0.09 -9.39
CA VAL A 386 -7.38 -1.09 -10.34
C VAL A 386 -7.22 -0.56 -11.77
N ALA A 387 -8.15 0.27 -12.26
CA ALA A 387 -8.07 0.87 -13.58
C ALA A 387 -6.85 1.82 -13.72
N LEU A 388 -6.60 2.64 -12.71
CA LEU A 388 -5.46 3.56 -12.66
C LEU A 388 -4.13 2.81 -12.55
N LEU A 389 -4.06 1.78 -11.69
CA LEU A 389 -2.86 0.95 -11.52
C LEU A 389 -2.48 0.18 -12.80
N LYS A 390 -3.46 -0.12 -13.66
CA LYS A 390 -3.25 -0.78 -14.96
C LYS A 390 -2.92 0.21 -16.09
N THR A 391 -3.02 1.51 -15.86
CA THR A 391 -2.80 2.52 -16.90
C THR A 391 -1.30 2.70 -17.17
N THR A 392 -0.87 2.31 -18.38
CA THR A 392 0.56 2.34 -18.79
C THR A 392 0.89 3.45 -19.77
N ARG A 393 -0.11 4.11 -20.36
CA ARG A 393 0.10 5.13 -21.39
C ARG A 393 -0.89 6.27 -21.21
N VAL A 394 -0.43 7.33 -20.55
CA VAL A 394 -1.13 8.62 -20.47
C VAL A 394 -0.49 9.55 -21.49
N LYS A 395 -1.29 10.13 -22.39
CA LYS A 395 -0.81 11.13 -23.35
C LYS A 395 -1.04 12.52 -22.79
N LEU A 396 0.04 13.27 -22.59
CA LEU A 396 -0.02 14.61 -22.02
C LEU A 396 1.05 15.49 -22.64
N LEU A 397 0.65 16.62 -23.23
CA LEU A 397 1.50 17.56 -23.96
C LEU A 397 2.44 16.87 -24.98
N GLY A 398 1.91 15.88 -25.70
CA GLY A 398 2.66 15.07 -26.67
C GLY A 398 3.57 14.00 -26.08
N ARG A 399 3.76 13.96 -24.75
CA ARG A 399 4.54 12.94 -24.04
C ARG A 399 3.67 11.70 -23.81
N THR A 400 4.29 10.53 -23.75
CA THR A 400 3.63 9.28 -23.32
C THR A 400 4.18 8.87 -21.97
N ILE A 401 3.40 9.07 -20.91
CA ILE A 401 3.79 8.83 -19.52
C ILE A 401 3.32 7.44 -19.11
N ASN A 402 4.23 6.63 -18.55
CA ASN A 402 3.88 5.36 -17.94
C ASN A 402 3.51 5.56 -16.47
N LEU A 403 2.22 5.78 -16.22
CA LEU A 403 1.70 6.03 -14.88
C LEU A 403 1.94 4.83 -13.94
N ARG A 404 1.80 3.59 -14.44
CA ARG A 404 2.04 2.38 -13.66
C ARG A 404 3.47 2.31 -13.11
N SER A 405 4.49 2.58 -13.93
CA SER A 405 5.89 2.57 -13.45
C SER A 405 6.14 3.70 -12.47
N LEU A 406 5.61 4.89 -12.73
CA LEU A 406 5.75 6.05 -11.85
C LEU A 406 5.15 5.80 -10.46
N ILE A 407 3.95 5.18 -10.42
CA ILE A 407 3.32 4.76 -9.16
C ILE A 407 4.17 3.69 -8.48
N ALA A 408 4.66 2.68 -9.21
CA ALA A 408 5.50 1.62 -8.64
C ALA A 408 6.79 2.18 -8.01
N ASP A 409 7.48 3.10 -8.69
CA ASP A 409 8.71 3.72 -8.19
C ASP A 409 8.45 4.55 -6.92
N ARG A 410 7.35 5.32 -6.89
CA ARG A 410 6.95 6.07 -5.68
C ARG A 410 6.49 5.15 -4.55
N MET A 411 5.83 4.05 -4.85
CA MET A 411 5.47 3.03 -3.84
C MET A 411 6.73 2.39 -3.26
N ASN A 412 7.71 2.00 -4.09
CA ASN A 412 9.00 1.48 -3.65
C ASN A 412 9.69 2.42 -2.65
N LYS A 413 9.63 3.74 -2.88
CA LYS A 413 10.15 4.75 -1.95
C LYS A 413 9.32 4.82 -0.67
N MET A 414 7.99 4.91 -0.78
CA MET A 414 7.07 4.98 0.37
C MET A 414 7.22 3.78 1.31
N PHE A 415 7.42 2.56 0.79
CA PHE A 415 7.67 1.38 1.62
C PHE A 415 8.98 1.48 2.40
N ARG A 416 10.06 1.97 1.77
CA ARG A 416 11.36 2.19 2.43
C ARG A 416 11.28 3.28 3.49
N ASP A 417 10.69 4.43 3.14
CA ASP A 417 10.46 5.54 4.09
C ASP A 417 9.60 5.08 5.28
N ASN A 418 8.62 4.19 5.05
CA ASN A 418 7.81 3.65 6.13
C ASN A 418 8.57 2.64 7.00
N LEU A 419 9.38 1.76 6.41
CA LEU A 419 10.25 0.84 7.16
C LEU A 419 11.26 1.60 8.03
N GLU A 420 11.91 2.63 7.48
CA GLU A 420 12.84 3.50 8.20
C GLU A 420 12.17 4.10 9.43
N PHE A 421 10.98 4.68 9.25
CA PHE A 421 10.18 5.23 10.34
C PHE A 421 9.86 4.19 11.44
N LEU A 422 9.53 2.94 11.06
CA LEU A 422 9.22 1.89 12.02
C LEU A 422 10.45 1.51 12.86
N PHE A 423 11.64 1.47 12.26
CA PHE A 423 12.89 1.23 12.98
C PHE A 423 13.26 2.41 13.88
N ASP A 424 13.20 3.66 13.38
CA ASP A 424 13.43 4.86 14.19
C ASP A 424 12.48 4.92 15.41
N ARG A 425 11.23 4.52 15.22
CA ARG A 425 10.25 4.43 16.30
C ARG A 425 10.66 3.39 17.33
N PHE A 426 11.06 2.19 16.92
CA PHE A 426 11.52 1.15 17.85
C PHE A 426 12.78 1.60 18.62
N GLU A 427 13.70 2.28 17.96
CA GLU A 427 14.92 2.85 18.58
C GLU A 427 14.63 3.92 19.64
N SER A 428 13.47 4.56 19.59
CA SER A 428 13.01 5.51 20.61
C SER A 428 12.32 4.86 21.83
N GLN A 429 12.05 3.55 21.79
CA GLN A 429 11.25 2.84 22.78
C GLN A 429 12.09 1.79 23.55
N ASP A 430 11.47 1.05 24.48
CA ASP A 430 12.10 -0.05 25.19
C ASP A 430 11.97 -1.37 24.42
N LEU A 431 12.66 -2.40 24.90
CA LEU A 431 12.65 -3.73 24.27
C LEU A 431 11.25 -4.35 24.18
N CYS A 432 10.31 -3.96 25.06
CA CYS A 432 8.95 -4.50 25.06
C CYS A 432 8.17 -4.08 23.81
N ALA A 433 8.55 -2.97 23.16
CA ALA A 433 7.95 -2.49 21.92
C ALA A 433 8.21 -3.40 20.70
N ILE A 434 9.02 -4.46 20.82
CA ILE A 434 9.29 -5.38 19.70
C ILE A 434 8.02 -6.06 19.16
N VAL A 435 7.02 -6.26 20.01
CA VAL A 435 5.71 -6.80 19.61
C VAL A 435 4.93 -5.77 18.77
N GLU A 436 5.01 -4.48 19.13
CA GLU A 436 4.42 -3.40 18.33
C GLU A 436 5.10 -3.31 16.96
N LEU A 437 6.43 -3.41 16.93
CA LEU A 437 7.20 -3.42 15.68
C LEU A 437 6.81 -4.59 14.77
N GLU A 438 6.72 -5.80 15.31
CA GLU A 438 6.29 -6.99 14.54
C GLU A 438 4.91 -6.75 13.92
N MET A 439 3.95 -6.32 14.73
CA MET A 439 2.59 -6.06 14.30
C MET A 439 2.50 -5.02 13.17
N LEU A 440 3.25 -3.91 13.28
CA LEU A 440 3.29 -2.87 12.25
C LEU A 440 3.97 -3.36 10.96
N LEU A 441 5.00 -4.20 11.08
CA LEU A 441 5.68 -4.83 9.95
C LEU A 441 4.78 -5.86 9.25
N ASP A 442 4.00 -6.65 9.98
CA ASP A 442 3.03 -7.59 9.42
C ASP A 442 1.95 -6.87 8.60
N ILE A 443 1.44 -5.74 9.12
CA ILE A 443 0.51 -4.88 8.36
C ILE A 443 1.17 -4.37 7.09
N LEU A 444 2.42 -3.92 7.17
CA LEU A 444 3.15 -3.41 6.01
C LEU A 444 3.43 -4.52 4.97
N GLN A 445 3.75 -5.73 5.42
CA GLN A 445 3.94 -6.90 4.56
C GLN A 445 2.64 -7.24 3.84
N LEU A 446 1.50 -7.33 4.54
CA LEU A 446 0.21 -7.60 3.89
C LEU A 446 -0.17 -6.46 2.92
N THR A 447 0.13 -5.20 3.26
CA THR A 447 -0.05 -4.06 2.35
C THR A 447 0.73 -4.24 1.05
N HIS A 448 1.99 -4.69 1.16
CA HIS A 448 2.84 -5.01 0.02
C HIS A 448 2.27 -6.16 -0.81
N GLU A 449 1.79 -7.23 -0.17
CA GLU A 449 1.19 -8.39 -0.85
C GLU A 449 -0.09 -8.00 -1.61
N LEU A 450 -0.92 -7.12 -1.04
CA LEU A 450 -2.13 -6.62 -1.71
C LEU A 450 -1.79 -5.76 -2.93
N LEU A 451 -0.82 -4.84 -2.82
CA LEU A 451 -0.39 -3.98 -3.92
C LEU A 451 0.36 -4.73 -5.03
N SER A 452 1.15 -5.75 -4.66
CA SER A 452 1.94 -6.55 -5.61
C SER A 452 1.08 -7.39 -6.56
N LYS A 453 -0.21 -7.56 -6.29
CA LYS A 453 -1.17 -8.18 -7.22
C LYS A 453 -1.38 -7.34 -8.48
N ASP A 454 -1.39 -6.01 -8.35
CA ASP A 454 -1.67 -5.08 -9.44
C ASP A 454 -0.42 -4.31 -9.92
N LEU A 455 0.57 -4.10 -9.05
CA LEU A 455 1.81 -3.37 -9.33
C LEU A 455 3.04 -4.29 -9.30
N THR A 456 4.04 -3.95 -10.10
CA THR A 456 5.36 -4.59 -10.05
C THR A 456 6.27 -3.77 -9.15
N ILE A 457 6.38 -4.18 -7.89
CA ILE A 457 7.15 -3.54 -6.81
C ILE A 457 8.31 -4.48 -6.42
N ASP A 458 9.40 -3.95 -5.86
CA ASP A 458 10.49 -4.81 -5.38
C ASP A 458 9.98 -5.77 -4.30
N SER A 459 10.62 -6.93 -4.11
CA SER A 459 10.17 -7.86 -3.07
C SER A 459 10.31 -7.26 -1.68
N PHE A 460 9.31 -7.43 -0.82
CA PHE A 460 9.32 -6.92 0.57
C PHE A 460 10.56 -7.39 1.35
N ASN A 461 10.96 -8.66 1.20
CA ASN A 461 12.16 -9.20 1.85
C ASN A 461 13.44 -8.46 1.46
N LEU A 462 13.57 -8.00 0.21
CA LEU A 462 14.73 -7.20 -0.19
C LEU A 462 14.70 -5.82 0.47
N MET A 463 13.54 -5.14 0.47
CA MET A 463 13.39 -3.85 1.14
C MET A 463 13.67 -3.94 2.64
N LEU A 464 13.14 -4.96 3.31
CA LEU A 464 13.36 -5.18 4.74
C LEU A 464 14.84 -5.43 5.05
N ASN A 465 15.51 -6.28 4.27
CA ASN A 465 16.93 -6.55 4.45
C ASN A 465 17.81 -5.32 4.14
N GLU A 466 17.40 -4.48 3.19
CA GLU A 466 18.04 -3.19 2.90
C GLU A 466 17.99 -2.27 4.12
N MET A 467 16.81 -2.06 4.69
CA MET A 467 16.61 -1.18 5.86
C MET A 467 17.18 -1.75 7.16
N GLN A 468 17.28 -3.07 7.28
CA GLN A 468 17.98 -3.72 8.41
C GLN A 468 19.51 -3.70 8.27
N GLU A 469 20.06 -3.15 7.19
CA GLU A 469 21.49 -3.18 6.84
C GLU A 469 22.06 -4.60 6.67
N ASN A 470 21.19 -5.56 6.32
CA ASN A 470 21.46 -7.00 6.21
C ASN A 470 21.82 -7.46 4.79
N VAL A 471 22.11 -6.55 3.87
CA VAL A 471 22.38 -6.90 2.45
C VAL A 471 23.79 -7.49 2.24
N SER A 472 24.77 -7.04 3.02
CA SER A 472 26.16 -7.51 2.89
C SER A 472 26.30 -8.96 3.33
N LEU A 473 26.78 -9.86 2.46
CA LEU A 473 26.98 -11.29 2.76
C LEU A 473 27.90 -11.56 3.96
N VAL A 474 28.70 -10.58 4.37
CA VAL A 474 29.69 -10.71 5.46
C VAL A 474 29.15 -10.16 6.78
N SER A 475 28.09 -9.35 6.74
CA SER A 475 27.44 -8.84 7.95
C SER A 475 26.43 -9.85 8.48
N TYR A 476 26.60 -10.21 9.75
CA TYR A 476 25.63 -10.97 10.54
C TYR A 476 24.93 -10.08 11.58
N SER A 477 25.45 -8.87 11.82
CA SER A 477 24.83 -7.85 12.66
C SER A 477 23.84 -7.04 11.83
N SER A 478 22.57 -7.04 12.24
CA SER A 478 21.54 -6.15 11.69
C SER A 478 21.36 -4.92 12.56
N ARG A 479 20.82 -3.84 11.99
CA ARG A 479 20.39 -2.64 12.73
C ARG A 479 19.53 -3.01 13.94
N LEU A 480 18.53 -3.87 13.73
CA LEU A 480 17.64 -4.35 14.78
C LEU A 480 18.38 -5.18 15.86
N ALA A 481 19.28 -6.10 15.47
CA ALA A 481 20.04 -6.90 16.42
C ALA A 481 20.97 -6.04 17.28
N SER A 482 21.63 -5.06 16.66
CA SER A 482 22.49 -4.11 17.37
C SER A 482 21.66 -3.25 18.34
N GLN A 483 20.49 -2.77 17.92
CA GLN A 483 19.62 -1.99 18.79
C GLN A 483 19.10 -2.81 19.97
N ILE A 484 18.66 -4.04 19.75
CA ILE A 484 18.25 -4.96 20.82
C ILE A 484 19.41 -5.16 21.80
N TRP A 485 20.63 -5.34 21.28
CA TRP A 485 21.82 -5.49 22.12
C TRP A 485 22.10 -4.24 22.98
N THR A 486 22.00 -3.06 22.39
CA THR A 486 22.17 -1.78 23.10
C THR A 486 21.11 -1.60 24.19
N GLU A 487 19.83 -1.87 23.91
CA GLU A 487 18.76 -1.81 24.92
C GLU A 487 18.93 -2.90 25.99
N MET A 488 19.43 -4.08 25.64
CA MET A 488 19.73 -5.14 26.60
C MET A 488 20.77 -4.67 27.63
N GLN A 489 21.86 -4.05 27.18
CA GLN A 489 22.93 -3.54 28.04
C GLN A 489 22.51 -2.33 28.87
N ASN A 490 21.84 -1.36 28.24
CA ASN A 490 21.60 -0.05 28.85
C ASN A 490 20.34 -0.02 29.73
N ASP A 491 19.32 -0.81 29.41
CA ASP A 491 18.02 -0.76 30.10
C ASP A 491 17.58 -2.12 30.65
N PHE A 492 17.53 -3.17 29.83
CA PHE A 492 16.89 -4.43 30.23
C PHE A 492 17.58 -5.11 31.41
N LEU A 493 18.87 -5.45 31.27
CA LEU A 493 19.65 -6.16 32.28
C LEU A 493 19.74 -5.41 33.63
N PRO A 494 19.99 -4.10 33.68
CA PRO A 494 20.00 -3.38 34.96
C PRO A 494 18.59 -3.24 35.57
N ASN A 495 17.56 -2.91 34.77
CA ASN A 495 16.29 -2.40 35.31
C ASN A 495 15.16 -3.44 35.37
N PHE A 496 15.24 -4.57 34.68
CA PHE A 496 14.19 -5.61 34.74
C PHE A 496 14.48 -6.64 35.82
N ILE A 497 13.42 -7.17 36.44
CA ILE A 497 13.44 -8.23 37.45
C ILE A 497 12.68 -9.45 36.93
N LEU A 498 13.25 -10.63 37.11
CA LEU A 498 12.59 -11.88 36.77
C LEU A 498 11.62 -12.30 37.88
N CYS A 499 10.39 -12.66 37.49
CA CYS A 499 9.47 -13.42 38.32
C CYS A 499 9.31 -14.82 37.74
N ASN A 500 9.88 -15.82 38.43
CA ASN A 500 9.91 -17.20 37.97
C ASN A 500 8.50 -17.82 37.91
N THR A 501 7.61 -17.45 38.85
CA THR A 501 6.22 -17.93 38.90
C THR A 501 5.42 -17.56 37.66
N THR A 502 5.59 -16.34 37.16
CA THR A 502 4.89 -15.88 35.94
C THR A 502 5.69 -16.09 34.67
N GLN A 503 6.98 -16.48 34.77
CA GLN A 503 7.94 -16.56 33.68
C GLN A 503 8.07 -15.26 32.88
N ARG A 504 8.09 -14.13 33.58
CA ARG A 504 8.10 -12.78 33.00
C ARG A 504 9.15 -11.91 33.67
N PHE A 505 9.75 -11.05 32.87
CA PHE A 505 10.55 -9.93 33.34
C PHE A 505 9.64 -8.70 33.48
N VAL A 506 9.69 -8.04 34.64
CA VAL A 506 8.93 -6.83 34.93
C VAL A 506 9.93 -5.73 35.31
N ARG A 507 9.61 -4.48 35.01
CA ARG A 507 10.47 -3.36 35.38
C ARG A 507 10.52 -3.19 36.90
N SER A 508 11.71 -2.97 37.45
CA SER A 508 11.91 -2.68 38.88
C SER A 508 11.25 -1.34 39.25
N ALA A 509 10.73 -1.25 40.49
CA ALA A 509 10.05 -0.07 41.01
C ALA A 509 10.99 1.12 41.28
N ARG A 510 12.33 0.94 41.27
CA ARG A 510 13.30 2.04 41.42
C ARG A 510 13.71 2.61 40.07
N VAL A 511 13.58 3.92 39.93
CA VAL A 511 14.04 4.69 38.77
C VAL A 511 15.58 4.70 38.77
N PRO A 512 16.25 4.36 37.65
CA PRO A 512 17.71 4.48 37.57
C PRO A 512 18.13 5.94 37.83
N PRO A 513 19.29 6.17 38.48
CA PRO A 513 19.72 7.52 38.89
C PRO A 513 19.98 8.47 37.72
N VAL A 514 20.16 7.95 36.50
CA VAL A 514 20.21 8.72 35.25
C VAL A 514 19.40 7.98 34.19
N PRO A 515 18.27 8.53 33.69
CA PRO A 515 17.57 7.92 32.58
C PRO A 515 18.45 7.98 31.33
N VAL A 516 18.59 6.84 30.63
CA VAL A 516 19.25 6.78 29.33
C VAL A 516 18.51 7.74 28.41
N GLN A 517 19.24 8.70 27.81
CA GLN A 517 18.64 9.71 26.93
C GLN A 517 18.22 9.04 25.62
N LYS A 518 16.94 8.68 25.51
CA LYS A 518 16.37 8.08 24.31
C LYS A 518 16.09 9.16 23.24
N PRO A 519 16.23 8.83 21.94
CA PRO A 519 15.80 9.73 20.88
C PRO A 519 14.30 10.02 20.98
N SER A 520 13.88 11.19 20.51
CA SER A 520 12.46 11.55 20.48
C SER A 520 11.71 10.68 19.48
N VAL A 521 10.50 10.23 19.84
CA VAL A 521 9.63 9.50 18.92
C VAL A 521 9.40 10.31 17.65
N PRO A 522 9.66 9.76 16.45
CA PRO A 522 9.45 10.46 15.19
C PRO A 522 7.96 10.78 14.99
N TYR A 523 7.65 11.98 14.54
CA TYR A 523 6.29 12.35 14.14
C TYR A 523 6.02 11.83 12.72
N ALA A 524 4.94 11.06 12.56
CA ALA A 524 4.49 10.63 11.24
C ALA A 524 2.98 10.75 11.08
N LYS A 525 2.57 10.89 9.82
CA LYS A 525 1.16 10.86 9.40
C LYS A 525 0.53 9.51 9.79
N PRO A 526 -0.80 9.43 10.02
CA PRO A 526 -1.49 8.18 10.39
C PRO A 526 -1.25 7.01 9.44
N ASN A 527 -1.00 7.29 8.16
CA ASN A 527 -0.73 6.29 7.13
C ASN A 527 0.60 5.53 7.29
N PHE A 528 1.57 6.07 8.04
CA PHE A 528 2.82 5.38 8.37
C PHE A 528 2.63 4.35 9.50
N TYR A 529 1.48 4.36 10.18
CA TYR A 529 1.11 3.37 11.19
C TYR A 529 0.15 2.32 10.59
N CYS A 530 -1.15 2.43 10.85
CA CYS A 530 -2.20 1.50 10.44
C CYS A 530 -3.17 2.12 9.43
N GLY A 531 -2.88 3.29 8.87
CA GLY A 531 -3.72 3.95 7.86
C GLY A 531 -4.58 5.07 8.44
N THR A 532 -5.56 4.73 9.27
CA THR A 532 -6.53 5.69 9.86
C THR A 532 -6.25 5.93 11.35
N PRO A 533 -6.67 7.09 11.91
CA PRO A 533 -6.53 7.36 13.35
C PRO A 533 -7.27 6.33 14.22
N ASP A 534 -8.42 5.83 13.78
CA ASP A 534 -9.20 4.82 14.52
C ASP A 534 -8.46 3.48 14.59
N LEU A 535 -7.90 3.01 13.45
CA LEU A 535 -7.09 1.80 13.41
C LEU A 535 -5.81 1.96 14.25
N ASN A 536 -5.16 3.12 14.19
CA ASN A 536 -3.99 3.41 15.03
C ASN A 536 -4.33 3.29 16.52
N SER A 537 -5.48 3.81 16.94
CA SER A 537 -5.90 3.73 18.34
C SER A 537 -6.20 2.29 18.77
N ALA A 538 -6.80 1.47 17.90
CA ALA A 538 -7.07 0.06 18.18
C ALA A 538 -5.77 -0.73 18.37
N TYR A 539 -4.86 -0.64 17.40
CA TYR A 539 -3.57 -1.32 17.45
C TYR A 539 -2.66 -0.82 18.58
N GLN A 540 -2.69 0.47 18.91
CA GLN A 540 -1.99 0.99 20.08
C GLN A 540 -2.56 0.42 21.39
N SER A 541 -3.87 0.20 21.47
CA SER A 541 -4.50 -0.40 22.65
C SER A 541 -4.06 -1.87 22.83
N PHE A 542 -3.89 -2.60 21.72
CA PHE A 542 -3.32 -3.93 21.72
C PHE A 542 -1.84 -3.94 22.16
N ALA A 543 -1.01 -3.07 21.57
CA ALA A 543 0.41 -2.96 21.92
C ALA A 543 0.63 -2.64 23.41
N ARG A 544 -0.25 -1.85 24.03
CA ARG A 544 -0.19 -1.54 25.48
C ARG A 544 -0.32 -2.78 26.38
N LEU A 545 -0.90 -3.89 25.90
CA LEU A 545 -0.97 -5.12 26.68
C LEU A 545 0.42 -5.76 26.88
N TYR A 546 1.38 -5.43 26.01
CA TYR A 546 2.72 -6.02 25.97
C TYR A 546 3.83 -5.07 26.46
N CYS A 547 3.51 -3.82 26.85
CA CYS A 547 4.53 -2.86 27.31
C CYS A 547 4.93 -3.03 28.79
N GLY A 548 4.09 -3.68 29.60
CA GLY A 548 4.32 -3.80 31.05
C GLY A 548 5.27 -4.92 31.48
N PHE A 549 5.67 -5.80 30.57
CA PHE A 549 6.52 -6.95 30.86
C PHE A 549 7.26 -7.42 29.60
N PHE A 550 8.27 -8.26 29.78
CA PHE A 550 8.92 -9.02 28.72
C PHE A 550 8.81 -10.52 29.00
N GLY A 551 8.44 -11.32 28.01
CA GLY A 551 8.29 -12.78 28.16
C GLY A 551 8.24 -13.53 26.83
N VAL A 552 7.60 -14.69 26.82
CA VAL A 552 7.49 -15.57 25.64
C VAL A 552 6.94 -14.86 24.38
N PRO A 553 5.88 -14.02 24.43
CA PRO A 553 5.39 -13.33 23.24
C PRO A 553 6.46 -12.44 22.58
N HIS A 554 7.22 -11.70 23.38
CA HIS A 554 8.31 -10.85 22.90
C HIS A 554 9.45 -11.66 22.27
N MET A 555 9.70 -12.86 22.79
CA MET A 555 10.69 -13.78 22.22
C MET A 555 10.26 -14.33 20.86
N PHE A 556 8.97 -14.61 20.65
CA PHE A 556 8.47 -14.96 19.32
C PHE A 556 8.71 -13.84 18.31
N SER A 557 8.36 -12.60 18.68
CA SER A 557 8.62 -11.41 17.84
C SER A 557 10.10 -11.27 17.51
N LEU A 558 10.97 -11.46 18.52
CA LEU A 558 12.42 -11.36 18.36
C LEU A 558 12.98 -12.41 17.38
N VAL A 559 12.58 -13.67 17.54
CA VAL A 559 13.01 -14.77 16.67
C VAL A 559 12.53 -14.55 15.23
N LYS A 560 11.28 -14.11 15.04
CA LYS A 560 10.70 -13.83 13.72
C LYS A 560 11.42 -12.69 13.01
N LEU A 561 11.66 -11.57 13.70
CA LEU A 561 12.22 -10.36 13.10
C LEU A 561 13.73 -10.43 12.85
N LEU A 562 14.49 -11.10 13.72
CA LEU A 562 15.94 -11.29 13.54
C LEU A 562 16.27 -12.42 12.55
N GLY A 563 15.39 -13.43 12.48
CA GLY A 563 15.58 -14.61 11.66
C GLY A 563 16.85 -15.41 12.01
N SER A 564 17.15 -16.42 11.19
CA SER A 564 18.29 -17.33 11.40
C SER A 564 19.65 -16.67 11.18
N ARG A 565 19.70 -15.49 10.57
CA ARG A 565 20.94 -14.82 10.18
C ARG A 565 21.52 -13.95 11.30
N SER A 566 20.70 -13.13 11.94
CA SER A 566 21.16 -12.16 12.94
C SER A 566 21.03 -12.66 14.38
N LEU A 567 20.17 -13.66 14.62
CA LEU A 567 20.00 -14.25 15.95
C LEU A 567 21.29 -14.87 16.53
N PRO A 568 22.11 -15.63 15.78
CA PRO A 568 23.36 -16.19 16.33
C PRO A 568 24.36 -15.11 16.78
N TRP A 569 24.39 -13.97 16.09
CA TRP A 569 25.23 -12.84 16.48
C TRP A 569 24.79 -12.24 17.83
N LEU A 570 23.48 -12.05 18.03
CA LEU A 570 22.92 -11.58 19.30
C LEU A 570 23.22 -12.56 20.45
N ILE A 571 23.06 -13.87 20.20
CA ILE A 571 23.40 -14.91 21.17
C ILE A 571 24.88 -14.79 21.57
N ARG A 572 25.77 -14.66 20.59
CA ARG A 572 27.21 -14.51 20.84
C ARG A 572 27.52 -13.26 21.69
N ALA A 573 26.91 -12.12 21.39
CA ALA A 573 27.10 -10.87 22.13
C ALA A 573 26.64 -10.99 23.60
N LEU A 574 25.49 -11.62 23.84
CA LEU A 574 24.99 -11.91 25.19
C LEU A 574 25.95 -12.82 25.97
N LEU A 575 26.47 -13.88 25.35
CA LEU A 575 27.45 -14.78 25.96
C LEU A 575 28.78 -14.08 26.27
N ASP A 576 29.26 -13.21 25.38
CA ASP A 576 30.46 -12.40 25.64
C ASP A 576 30.26 -11.47 26.85
N ASN A 577 29.05 -10.93 27.04
CA ASN A 577 28.76 -10.13 28.22
C ASN A 577 28.72 -10.96 29.51
N ILE A 578 28.25 -12.21 29.48
CA ILE A 578 28.41 -13.12 30.63
C ILE A 578 29.90 -13.24 30.98
N SER A 579 30.77 -13.52 30.00
CA SER A 579 32.21 -13.61 30.24
C SER A 579 32.78 -12.32 30.82
N ASN A 580 32.41 -11.15 30.27
CA ASN A 580 32.88 -9.86 30.74
C ASN A 580 32.40 -9.55 32.17
N LYS A 581 31.16 -9.89 32.50
CA LYS A 581 30.60 -9.71 33.85
C LYS A 581 31.26 -10.64 34.87
N ILE A 582 31.53 -11.91 34.52
CA ILE A 582 32.32 -12.81 35.36
C ILE A 582 33.69 -12.21 35.67
N THR A 583 34.40 -11.72 34.64
CA THR A 583 35.70 -11.05 34.81
C THR A 583 35.61 -9.79 35.69
N THR A 584 34.52 -9.03 35.59
CA THR A 584 34.31 -7.80 36.38
C THR A 584 33.99 -8.10 37.84
N VAL A 585 33.19 -9.13 38.09
CA VAL A 585 32.73 -9.53 39.44
C VAL A 585 33.81 -10.28 40.22
N GLU A 586 34.78 -10.90 39.54
CA GLU A 586 35.86 -11.67 40.18
C GLU A 586 36.71 -10.90 41.21
N PRO A 587 37.27 -9.71 40.93
CA PRO A 587 38.02 -8.97 41.93
C PRO A 587 37.13 -8.56 43.11
N MET A 588 35.83 -8.35 42.88
CA MET A 588 34.86 -8.00 43.92
C MET A 588 34.57 -9.19 44.85
N ILE A 589 34.35 -10.38 44.29
CA ILE A 589 34.22 -11.63 45.04
C ILE A 589 35.49 -11.90 45.84
N THR A 590 36.67 -11.70 45.25
CA THR A 590 37.95 -11.87 45.95
C THR A 590 38.06 -10.92 47.15
N GLY A 591 37.62 -9.66 46.99
CA GLY A 591 37.54 -8.69 48.09
C GLY A 591 36.58 -9.08 49.22
N LEU A 592 35.52 -9.83 48.92
CA LEU A 592 34.62 -10.41 49.93
C LEU A 592 35.22 -11.64 50.60
N GLN A 593 35.89 -12.51 49.83
CA GLN A 593 36.61 -13.69 50.33
C GLN A 593 37.71 -13.32 51.33
N GLU A 594 38.49 -12.27 51.05
CA GLU A 594 39.57 -11.81 51.94
C GLU A 594 39.05 -11.20 53.26
N ALA A 595 37.81 -10.69 53.26
CA ALA A 595 37.20 -10.12 54.46
C ALA A 595 36.60 -11.20 55.39
N LEU A 596 36.28 -12.39 54.88
CA LEU A 596 35.69 -13.46 55.69
C LEU A 596 36.69 -14.08 56.68
N PRO A 597 36.20 -14.65 57.80
CA PRO A 597 37.02 -15.44 58.71
C PRO A 597 37.77 -16.58 58.00
N LYS A 598 38.95 -16.94 58.48
CA LYS A 598 39.78 -18.01 57.88
C LYS A 598 39.13 -19.41 57.91
N SER A 599 38.19 -19.62 58.83
CA SER A 599 37.42 -20.85 58.98
C SER A 599 36.03 -20.52 59.50
N ILE A 600 34.99 -21.04 58.87
CA ILE A 600 33.59 -20.87 59.29
C ILE A 600 33.05 -22.25 59.66
N GLY A 601 32.67 -22.44 60.92
CA GLY A 601 32.10 -23.69 61.42
C GLY A 601 30.60 -23.82 61.14
N LEU A 602 30.03 -24.97 61.49
CA LEU A 602 28.57 -25.18 61.49
C LEU A 602 27.90 -24.36 62.60
N LEU A 603 26.69 -23.87 62.35
CA LEU A 603 25.89 -23.19 63.36
C LEU A 603 25.41 -24.21 64.42
N PRO A 604 25.63 -23.96 65.72
CA PRO A 604 25.27 -24.90 66.79
C PRO A 604 23.77 -24.87 67.08
N PHE A 605 23.16 -26.05 67.30
CA PHE A 605 21.74 -26.20 67.66
C PHE A 605 21.40 -25.61 69.05
N ASP A 606 22.37 -25.57 69.97
CA ASP A 606 22.16 -25.16 71.38
C ASP A 606 21.70 -23.70 71.54
N GLY A 607 21.94 -22.85 70.54
CA GLY A 607 21.59 -21.43 70.56
C GLY A 607 20.19 -21.07 70.05
N GLY A 608 19.44 -22.05 69.52
CA GLY A 608 18.18 -21.82 68.80
C GLY A 608 18.32 -20.87 67.60
N ILE A 609 17.20 -20.52 66.95
CA ILE A 609 17.19 -19.63 65.76
C ILE A 609 17.91 -18.30 66.05
N SER A 610 17.65 -17.71 67.22
CA SER A 610 18.21 -16.39 67.60
C SER A 610 19.72 -16.42 67.84
N GLY A 611 20.27 -17.55 68.31
CA GLY A 611 21.72 -17.75 68.47
C GLY A 611 22.40 -17.99 67.14
N CYS A 612 21.80 -18.82 66.27
CA CYS A 612 22.33 -19.09 64.93
C CYS A 612 22.39 -17.82 64.06
N MET A 613 21.32 -17.02 64.05
CA MET A 613 21.32 -15.73 63.32
C MET A 613 22.35 -14.74 63.85
N ARG A 614 22.60 -14.73 65.16
CA ARG A 614 23.62 -13.87 65.77
C ARG A 614 25.04 -14.29 65.35
N LEU A 615 25.31 -15.60 65.36
CA LEU A 615 26.60 -16.14 64.92
C LEU A 615 26.83 -15.91 63.42
N ALA A 616 25.81 -16.09 62.57
CA ALA A 616 25.89 -15.75 61.15
C ALA A 616 26.23 -14.27 60.94
N LYS A 617 25.58 -13.36 61.68
CA LYS A 617 25.89 -11.92 61.67
C LYS A 617 27.30 -11.60 62.17
N GLU A 618 27.77 -12.26 63.22
CA GLU A 618 29.13 -12.06 63.73
C GLU A 618 30.16 -12.46 62.67
N HIS A 619 29.94 -13.58 61.97
CA HIS A 619 30.77 -14.01 60.85
C HIS A 619 30.76 -13.04 59.65
N LEU A 620 29.62 -12.39 59.38
CA LEU A 620 29.43 -11.45 58.26
C LEU A 620 29.64 -9.98 58.65
N SER A 621 29.91 -9.67 59.92
CA SER A 621 30.07 -8.29 60.42
C SER A 621 31.16 -7.49 59.69
N CYS A 622 32.16 -8.19 59.15
CA CYS A 622 33.22 -7.62 58.32
C CYS A 622 32.75 -7.05 56.97
N TRP A 623 31.54 -7.38 56.52
CA TRP A 623 30.94 -6.88 55.28
C TRP A 623 30.09 -5.61 55.46
N GLN A 624 29.81 -5.19 56.70
CA GLN A 624 28.99 -4.00 56.98
C GLN A 624 29.57 -2.71 56.38
N SER A 625 30.90 -2.59 56.31
CA SER A 625 31.60 -1.45 55.70
C SER A 625 31.74 -1.54 54.18
N LYS A 626 31.26 -2.63 53.55
CA LYS A 626 31.41 -2.94 52.11
C LYS A 626 30.06 -3.06 51.40
N SER A 627 29.07 -2.25 51.76
CA SER A 627 27.71 -2.31 51.18
C SER A 627 27.67 -2.12 49.66
N GLU A 628 28.47 -1.19 49.12
CA GLU A 628 28.56 -0.94 47.66
C GLU A 628 29.10 -2.17 46.91
N LEU A 629 30.15 -2.80 47.43
CA LEU A 629 30.73 -4.00 46.84
C LEU A 629 29.72 -5.17 46.79
N LYS A 630 28.93 -5.35 47.84
CA LYS A 630 27.88 -6.37 47.89
C LYS A 630 26.80 -6.12 46.83
N ALA A 631 26.36 -4.87 46.71
CA ALA A 631 25.36 -4.47 45.72
C ALA A 631 25.88 -4.70 44.29
N GLU A 632 27.13 -4.35 43.99
CA GLU A 632 27.74 -4.58 42.68
C GLU A 632 27.87 -6.09 42.35
N VAL A 633 28.26 -6.91 43.32
CA VAL A 633 28.32 -8.37 43.15
C VAL A 633 26.92 -8.95 42.88
N LEU A 634 25.91 -8.54 43.65
CA LEU A 634 24.53 -8.98 43.46
C LEU A 634 23.97 -8.54 42.09
N CYS A 635 24.23 -7.30 41.67
CA CYS A 635 23.86 -6.80 40.34
C CYS A 635 24.58 -7.60 39.23
N GLY A 636 25.87 -7.88 39.37
CA GLY A 636 26.60 -8.70 38.40
C GLY A 636 26.04 -10.12 38.28
N ILE A 637 25.74 -10.77 39.41
CA ILE A 637 25.10 -12.10 39.44
C ILE A 637 23.69 -12.05 38.84
N LYS A 638 22.91 -11.01 39.14
CA LYS A 638 21.58 -10.76 38.56
C LYS A 638 21.64 -10.70 37.05
N GLU A 639 22.57 -9.93 36.47
CA GLU A 639 22.68 -9.78 35.03
C GLU A 639 23.03 -11.11 34.36
N ILE A 640 23.99 -11.87 34.92
CA ILE A 640 24.34 -13.21 34.43
C ILE A 640 23.11 -14.13 34.44
N GLY A 641 22.39 -14.17 35.56
CA GLY A 641 21.18 -14.99 35.68
C GLY A 641 20.05 -14.55 34.74
N SER A 642 19.90 -13.24 34.52
CA SER A 642 18.90 -12.71 33.58
C SER A 642 19.19 -13.14 32.15
N ILE A 643 20.46 -13.10 31.71
CA ILE A 643 20.86 -13.59 30.37
C ILE A 643 20.63 -15.09 30.25
N LEU A 644 21.02 -15.88 31.25
CA LEU A 644 20.83 -17.34 31.22
C LEU A 644 19.35 -17.72 31.15
N TYR A 645 18.50 -17.06 31.93
CA TYR A 645 17.06 -17.27 31.86
C TYR A 645 16.48 -16.81 30.51
N TRP A 646 16.96 -15.67 29.99
CA TRP A 646 16.60 -15.19 28.66
C TRP A 646 16.97 -16.21 27.58
N MET A 647 18.15 -16.86 27.67
CA MET A 647 18.54 -17.97 26.77
C MET A 647 17.62 -19.17 26.93
N GLY A 648 17.16 -19.48 28.15
CA GLY A 648 16.18 -20.53 28.40
C GLY A 648 14.82 -20.24 27.74
N LEU A 649 14.33 -19.00 27.84
CA LEU A 649 13.11 -18.57 27.14
C LEU A 649 13.28 -18.65 25.60
N LEU A 650 14.44 -18.21 25.09
CA LEU A 650 14.76 -18.31 23.66
C LEU A 650 14.76 -19.78 23.20
N ASP A 651 15.36 -20.68 23.99
CA ASP A 651 15.42 -22.12 23.68
C ASP A 651 14.02 -22.76 23.64
N ILE A 652 13.12 -22.38 24.56
CA ILE A 652 11.71 -22.81 24.52
C ILE A 652 11.04 -22.36 23.23
N VAL A 653 11.16 -21.08 22.88
CA VAL A 653 10.55 -20.49 21.68
C VAL A 653 11.10 -21.11 20.40
N LEU A 654 12.42 -21.29 20.29
CA LEU A 654 13.05 -21.93 19.13
C LEU A 654 12.56 -23.36 18.96
N ARG A 655 12.46 -24.16 20.03
CA ARG A 655 11.90 -25.50 19.95
C ARG A 655 10.45 -25.49 19.48
N GLU A 656 9.64 -24.52 19.90
CA GLU A 656 8.24 -24.42 19.46
C GLU A 656 8.14 -24.05 17.97
N VAL A 657 8.95 -23.08 17.52
CA VAL A 657 9.05 -22.69 16.09
C VAL A 657 9.52 -23.87 15.24
N ASP A 658 10.60 -24.54 15.64
CA ASP A 658 11.16 -25.71 14.95
C ASP A 658 10.13 -26.85 14.89
N THR A 659 9.43 -27.13 16.01
CA THR A 659 8.40 -28.17 16.07
C THR A 659 7.25 -27.87 15.12
N ARG A 660 6.77 -26.61 15.09
CA ARG A 660 5.72 -26.19 14.17
C ARG A 660 6.16 -26.32 12.70
N GLN A 661 7.38 -25.90 12.39
CA GLN A 661 7.95 -26.02 11.04
C GLN A 661 8.14 -27.49 10.65
N PHE A 662 8.59 -28.34 11.58
CA PHE A 662 8.70 -29.77 11.39
C PHE A 662 7.34 -30.41 11.09
N MET A 663 6.29 -30.08 11.85
CA MET A 663 4.93 -30.60 11.60
C MET A 663 4.41 -30.25 10.21
N GLN A 664 4.73 -29.05 9.70
CA GLN A 664 4.33 -28.60 8.35
C GLN A 664 5.16 -29.26 7.23
N THR A 665 6.43 -29.57 7.49
CA THR A 665 7.37 -30.12 6.50
C THR A 665 7.40 -31.65 6.49
N ALA A 666 7.06 -32.32 7.60
CA ALA A 666 7.10 -33.77 7.76
C ALA A 666 6.39 -34.55 6.64
N PRO A 667 5.17 -34.19 6.16
CA PRO A 667 4.51 -34.88 5.06
C PRO A 667 5.30 -34.84 3.75
N TRP A 668 5.99 -33.72 3.47
CA TRP A 668 6.79 -33.54 2.26
C TRP A 668 8.10 -34.34 2.28
N LEU A 669 8.62 -34.58 3.49
CA LEU A 669 9.78 -35.44 3.75
C LEU A 669 9.41 -36.92 3.81
N GLY A 670 8.12 -37.25 3.77
CA GLY A 670 7.61 -38.62 3.83
C GLY A 670 7.66 -39.20 5.25
N LEU A 671 7.60 -38.34 6.27
CA LEU A 671 7.57 -38.71 7.68
C LEU A 671 6.11 -38.81 8.15
N ILE A 672 5.75 -39.95 8.74
CA ILE A 672 4.39 -40.26 9.21
C ILE A 672 4.46 -40.60 10.71
N PRO A 673 3.49 -40.15 11.53
CA PRO A 673 3.42 -40.55 12.93
C PRO A 673 3.09 -42.04 13.07
N GLY A 674 3.92 -42.78 13.81
CA GLY A 674 3.67 -44.16 14.23
C GLY A 674 2.79 -44.27 15.48
N ALA A 675 2.40 -45.49 15.83
CA ALA A 675 1.47 -45.78 16.93
C ALA A 675 1.94 -45.27 18.32
N ASP A 676 3.26 -45.20 18.53
CA ASP A 676 3.89 -44.75 19.79
C ASP A 676 4.62 -43.40 19.64
N GLY A 677 4.27 -42.58 18.64
CA GLY A 677 4.96 -41.32 18.35
C GLY A 677 6.32 -41.47 17.68
N GLN A 678 6.68 -42.68 17.24
CA GLN A 678 7.87 -42.91 16.42
C GLN A 678 7.69 -42.28 15.04
N ILE A 679 8.77 -41.73 14.49
CA ILE A 679 8.79 -41.20 13.12
C ILE A 679 8.97 -42.38 12.16
N LEU A 680 7.94 -42.68 11.37
CA LEU A 680 7.98 -43.69 10.32
C LEU A 680 8.26 -43.06 8.96
N HIS A 681 9.03 -43.74 8.12
CA HIS A 681 9.21 -43.34 6.73
C HIS A 681 8.14 -44.00 5.85
N SER A 682 7.45 -43.20 5.04
CA SER A 682 6.45 -43.67 4.05
C SER A 682 7.01 -44.65 3.01
N GLN A 683 8.31 -44.57 2.73
CA GLN A 683 9.06 -45.51 1.91
C GLN A 683 10.39 -45.83 2.60
N GLU A 684 10.63 -47.09 2.97
CA GLU A 684 11.93 -47.52 3.47
C GLU A 684 12.98 -47.44 2.35
N GLY A 685 13.94 -46.51 2.49
CA GLY A 685 15.05 -46.35 1.55
C GLY A 685 14.75 -45.60 0.24
N GLY A 686 13.56 -45.00 0.11
CA GLY A 686 13.15 -44.19 -1.05
C GLY A 686 13.49 -42.70 -0.92
N ASP A 687 13.51 -41.99 -2.05
CA ASP A 687 13.52 -40.52 -2.08
C ASP A 687 12.26 -39.97 -1.38
N SER A 688 12.34 -38.77 -0.80
CA SER A 688 11.15 -38.16 -0.19
C SER A 688 10.06 -37.88 -1.24
N PRO A 689 8.79 -37.74 -0.83
CA PRO A 689 7.70 -37.37 -1.73
C PRO A 689 7.99 -36.11 -2.55
N MET A 690 8.62 -35.10 -1.95
CA MET A 690 9.04 -33.88 -2.64
C MET A 690 10.05 -34.18 -3.76
N VAL A 691 11.12 -34.93 -3.44
CA VAL A 691 12.17 -35.28 -4.42
C VAL A 691 11.61 -36.16 -5.53
N THR A 692 10.77 -37.13 -5.19
CA THR A 692 10.10 -38.03 -6.14
C THR A 692 9.18 -37.26 -7.10
N LEU A 693 8.43 -36.27 -6.58
CA LEU A 693 7.56 -35.40 -7.38
C LEU A 693 8.37 -34.58 -8.39
N PHE A 694 9.44 -33.91 -7.96
CA PHE A 694 10.23 -33.09 -8.89
C PHE A 694 11.09 -33.91 -9.85
N LYS A 695 11.58 -35.09 -9.45
CA LYS A 695 12.23 -36.05 -10.36
C LYS A 695 11.26 -36.55 -11.42
N SER A 696 10.07 -37.01 -11.02
CA SER A 696 9.05 -37.49 -11.96
C SER A 696 8.57 -36.38 -12.90
N ALA A 697 8.30 -35.18 -12.40
CA ALA A 697 7.95 -34.02 -13.23
C ALA A 697 9.06 -33.67 -14.23
N THR A 698 10.33 -33.73 -13.81
CA THR A 698 11.48 -33.51 -14.70
C THR A 698 11.50 -34.58 -15.79
N THR A 699 11.39 -35.87 -15.45
CA THR A 699 11.39 -36.96 -16.44
C THR A 699 10.23 -36.86 -17.45
N ALA A 700 9.03 -36.51 -16.99
CA ALA A 700 7.86 -36.31 -17.86
C ALA A 700 8.06 -35.13 -18.82
N THR A 701 8.63 -34.02 -18.33
CA THR A 701 8.86 -32.83 -19.15
C THR A 701 9.99 -33.04 -20.17
N MET A 702 11.04 -33.78 -19.81
CA MET A 702 12.14 -34.14 -20.70
C MET A 702 11.69 -35.10 -21.82
N SER A 703 10.65 -35.90 -21.59
CA SER A 703 10.05 -36.77 -22.61
C SER A 703 9.17 -36.02 -23.62
N ASN A 704 8.83 -34.75 -23.35
CA ASN A 704 7.99 -33.93 -24.22
C ASN A 704 8.82 -33.11 -25.22
N PRO A 705 8.67 -33.31 -26.54
CA PRO A 705 9.46 -32.63 -27.57
C PRO A 705 9.22 -31.11 -27.67
N ASN A 706 8.18 -30.57 -27.03
CA ASN A 706 7.85 -29.14 -27.05
C ASN A 706 8.45 -28.31 -25.89
N CYS A 707 9.32 -28.90 -25.05
CA CYS A 707 9.90 -28.18 -23.92
C CYS A 707 11.02 -27.21 -24.35
N THR A 708 10.79 -25.91 -24.17
CA THR A 708 11.73 -24.83 -24.55
C THR A 708 12.90 -24.65 -23.57
N ASN A 709 12.81 -25.11 -22.32
CA ASN A 709 13.88 -24.90 -21.33
C ASN A 709 14.07 -26.08 -20.33
N PRO A 710 14.67 -27.20 -20.76
CA PRO A 710 14.86 -28.40 -19.94
C PRO A 710 15.80 -28.22 -18.73
N THR A 711 16.73 -27.27 -18.79
CA THR A 711 17.73 -27.03 -17.72
C THR A 711 17.12 -26.46 -16.45
N SER A 712 16.03 -25.69 -16.57
CA SER A 712 15.29 -25.14 -15.43
C SER A 712 14.70 -26.23 -14.54
N PHE A 713 14.06 -27.26 -15.13
CA PHE A 713 13.48 -28.39 -14.39
C PHE A 713 14.54 -29.25 -13.71
N HIS A 714 15.68 -29.49 -14.37
CA HIS A 714 16.82 -30.14 -13.72
C HIS A 714 17.35 -29.36 -12.50
N THR A 715 17.36 -28.02 -12.60
CA THR A 715 17.80 -27.16 -11.49
C THR A 715 16.81 -27.25 -10.33
N ILE A 716 15.50 -27.22 -10.61
CA ILE A 716 14.45 -27.39 -9.58
C ILE A 716 14.56 -28.77 -8.91
N SER A 717 14.78 -29.84 -9.68
CA SER A 717 14.95 -31.19 -9.11
C SER A 717 16.17 -31.27 -8.17
N ARG A 718 17.30 -30.66 -8.54
CA ARG A 718 18.48 -30.60 -7.66
C ARG A 718 18.25 -29.73 -6.43
N GLN A 719 17.52 -28.62 -6.59
CA GLN A 719 17.16 -27.76 -5.46
C GLN A 719 16.21 -28.47 -4.49
N ALA A 720 15.32 -29.32 -4.98
CA ALA A 720 14.46 -30.17 -4.13
C ALA A 720 15.28 -31.18 -3.32
N GLU A 721 16.30 -31.82 -3.92
CA GLU A 721 17.23 -32.69 -3.18
C GLU A 721 18.02 -31.93 -2.11
N ALA A 722 18.52 -30.74 -2.44
CA ALA A 722 19.23 -29.89 -1.48
C ALA A 722 18.31 -29.44 -0.33
N ALA A 723 17.07 -29.05 -0.64
CA ALA A 723 16.08 -28.68 0.37
C ALA A 723 15.73 -29.87 1.28
N ASP A 724 15.52 -31.06 0.72
CA ASP A 724 15.26 -32.29 1.47
C ASP A 724 16.37 -32.59 2.49
N LEU A 725 17.63 -32.47 2.08
CA LEU A 725 18.78 -32.64 2.96
C LEU A 725 18.83 -31.58 4.07
N LEU A 726 18.56 -30.31 3.75
CA LEU A 726 18.57 -29.22 4.73
C LEU A 726 17.49 -29.41 5.80
N TYR A 727 16.27 -29.74 5.39
CA TYR A 727 15.17 -29.96 6.34
C TYR A 727 15.38 -31.22 7.18
N LYS A 728 15.93 -32.30 6.61
CA LYS A 728 16.27 -33.52 7.38
C LYS A 728 17.40 -33.28 8.38
N ALA A 729 18.40 -32.46 8.05
CA ALA A 729 19.49 -32.12 8.96
C ALA A 729 19.01 -31.30 10.17
N ASN A 730 17.96 -30.49 10.01
CA ASN A 730 17.39 -29.65 11.07
C ASN A 730 16.42 -30.38 12.02
N ILE A 731 16.24 -31.71 11.91
CA ILE A 731 15.31 -32.46 12.79
C ILE A 731 15.84 -32.56 14.23
N ASN A 732 17.16 -32.49 14.43
CA ASN A 732 17.80 -32.62 15.73
C ASN A 732 18.51 -31.31 16.12
N THR A 733 17.76 -30.22 16.34
CA THR A 733 18.34 -28.97 16.81
C THR A 733 18.84 -29.10 18.26
N GLY A 734 20.08 -28.65 18.50
CA GLY A 734 20.68 -28.62 19.83
C GLY A 734 20.09 -27.50 20.69
N SER A 735 20.13 -27.67 22.02
CA SER A 735 19.64 -26.64 22.94
C SER A 735 20.59 -25.44 23.00
N VAL A 736 20.04 -24.24 22.80
CA VAL A 736 20.79 -22.98 22.95
C VAL A 736 21.20 -22.76 24.41
N LEU A 737 20.35 -23.19 25.35
CA LEU A 737 20.65 -23.11 26.78
C LEU A 737 21.81 -24.03 27.16
N GLU A 738 21.83 -25.26 26.64
CA GLU A 738 22.95 -26.20 26.88
C GLU A 738 24.27 -25.61 26.38
N TYR A 739 24.28 -25.01 25.18
CA TYR A 739 25.44 -24.29 24.66
C TYR A 739 25.84 -23.10 25.55
N ALA A 740 24.88 -22.31 26.02
CA ALA A 740 25.13 -21.16 26.90
C ALA A 740 25.76 -21.58 28.24
N LEU A 741 25.29 -22.68 28.83
CA LEU A 741 25.84 -23.26 30.05
C LEU A 741 27.26 -23.78 29.84
N ALA A 742 27.52 -24.49 28.74
CA ALA A 742 28.86 -24.96 28.39
C ALA A 742 29.83 -23.78 28.18
N PHE A 743 29.38 -22.71 27.50
CA PHE A 743 30.18 -21.50 27.33
C PHE A 743 30.47 -20.81 28.67
N THR A 744 29.47 -20.71 29.55
CA THR A 744 29.63 -20.11 30.88
C THR A 744 30.59 -20.94 31.73
N SER A 745 30.54 -22.27 31.65
CA SER A 745 31.52 -23.15 32.30
C SER A 745 32.94 -22.84 31.84
N ALA A 746 33.17 -22.74 30.52
CA ALA A 746 34.48 -22.40 29.97
C ALA A 746 34.96 -20.99 30.38
N ALA A 747 34.03 -20.03 30.56
CA ALA A 747 34.36 -18.71 31.07
C ALA A 747 34.77 -18.75 32.57
N LEU A 748 34.10 -19.60 33.36
CA LEU A 748 34.38 -19.81 34.79
C LEU A 748 35.69 -20.57 35.05
N ASP A 749 36.10 -21.47 34.15
CA ASP A 749 37.35 -22.25 34.29
C ASP A 749 38.59 -21.36 34.52
N LYS A 750 38.60 -20.15 33.95
CA LYS A 750 39.66 -19.15 34.14
C LYS A 750 39.83 -18.71 35.61
N TYR A 751 38.76 -18.80 36.40
CA TYR A 751 38.67 -18.30 37.78
C TYR A 751 38.38 -19.42 38.79
N CYS A 752 38.15 -20.65 38.34
CA CYS A 752 37.79 -21.80 39.16
C CYS A 752 38.78 -22.02 40.33
N SER A 753 40.08 -21.86 40.11
CA SER A 753 41.11 -22.01 41.16
C SER A 753 41.03 -20.97 42.28
N LYS A 754 40.37 -19.83 42.05
CA LYS A 754 40.16 -18.77 43.04
C LYS A 754 38.81 -18.90 43.75
N TRP A 755 37.82 -19.46 43.08
CA TRP A 755 36.45 -19.61 43.58
C TRP A 755 36.16 -21.01 44.14
N SER A 756 37.08 -21.96 43.98
CA SER A 756 37.02 -23.33 44.47
C SER A 756 38.38 -23.72 45.05
N ALA A 757 38.44 -23.98 46.36
CA ALA A 757 39.64 -24.46 47.03
C ALA A 757 39.70 -25.99 46.95
N ALA A 758 40.78 -26.54 46.39
CA ALA A 758 41.01 -27.98 46.43
C ALA A 758 41.27 -28.44 47.88
N PRO A 759 40.53 -29.44 48.41
CA PRO A 759 40.69 -29.89 49.78
C PRO A 759 42.07 -30.52 50.00
N LYS A 760 42.80 -30.04 51.01
CA LYS A 760 44.17 -30.49 51.32
C LYS A 760 44.26 -31.96 51.77
N THR A 761 43.16 -32.52 52.26
CA THR A 761 43.08 -33.85 52.86
C THR A 761 42.43 -34.90 51.93
N GLY A 762 41.95 -34.49 50.74
CA GLY A 762 41.17 -35.35 49.85
C GLY A 762 39.73 -35.64 50.32
N PHE A 763 39.33 -35.12 51.49
CA PHE A 763 37.96 -35.16 52.03
C PHE A 763 37.34 -33.77 52.01
N ILE A 764 36.01 -33.68 52.06
CA ILE A 764 35.27 -32.41 52.13
C ILE A 764 35.77 -31.59 53.33
N ASP A 765 36.23 -30.37 53.07
CA ASP A 765 36.62 -29.43 54.12
C ASP A 765 35.38 -28.66 54.58
N ILE A 766 34.94 -28.96 55.80
CA ILE A 766 33.71 -28.44 56.42
C ILE A 766 33.86 -26.96 56.81
N THR A 767 35.10 -26.48 56.93
CA THR A 767 35.42 -25.15 57.46
C THR A 767 35.81 -24.13 56.41
N THR A 768 35.71 -24.46 55.12
CA THR A 768 36.10 -23.55 54.05
C THR A 768 35.27 -22.27 54.08
N SER A 769 35.94 -21.13 53.90
CA SER A 769 35.33 -19.81 53.81
C SER A 769 35.57 -19.11 52.48
N LYS A 770 36.38 -19.72 51.60
CA LYS A 770 36.83 -19.12 50.34
C LYS A 770 36.03 -19.56 49.12
N ASP A 771 35.26 -20.65 49.22
CA ASP A 771 34.51 -21.15 48.07
C ASP A 771 33.35 -20.21 47.73
N PHE A 772 33.01 -20.11 46.44
CA PHE A 772 31.94 -19.23 45.97
C PHE A 772 30.60 -19.50 46.67
N TYR A 773 30.25 -20.77 46.92
CA TYR A 773 29.00 -21.10 47.62
C TYR A 773 28.89 -20.45 49.01
N ARG A 774 30.00 -20.23 49.72
CA ARG A 774 30.00 -19.54 51.03
C ARG A 774 29.76 -18.05 50.88
N ILE A 775 30.34 -17.43 49.85
CA ILE A 775 30.09 -16.03 49.53
C ILE A 775 28.62 -15.83 49.18
N PHE A 776 28.09 -16.68 48.30
CA PHE A 776 26.68 -16.63 47.90
C PHE A 776 25.74 -16.88 49.09
N SER A 777 26.06 -17.85 49.95
CA SER A 777 25.32 -18.11 51.19
C SER A 777 25.28 -16.90 52.13
N GLY A 778 26.42 -16.22 52.31
CA GLY A 778 26.49 -14.99 53.09
C GLY A 778 25.66 -13.85 52.50
N LEU A 779 25.71 -13.67 51.17
CA LEU A 779 24.90 -12.68 50.46
C LEU A 779 23.41 -13.01 50.56
N GLN A 780 23.03 -14.30 50.48
CA GLN A 780 21.66 -14.76 50.56
C GLN A 780 21.04 -14.50 51.95
N ILE A 781 21.75 -14.82 53.04
CA ILE A 781 21.20 -14.62 54.38
C ILE A 781 21.09 -13.13 54.77
N GLU A 782 22.06 -12.29 54.37
CA GLU A 782 21.94 -10.83 54.54
C GLU A 782 20.78 -10.27 53.72
N TYR A 783 20.61 -10.73 52.47
CA TYR A 783 19.52 -10.31 51.61
C TYR A 783 18.14 -10.71 52.17
N LEU A 784 18.00 -11.93 52.69
CA LEU A 784 16.78 -12.39 53.35
C LEU A 784 16.48 -11.56 54.60
N GLU A 785 17.50 -11.20 55.38
CA GLU A 785 17.30 -10.36 56.57
C GLU A 785 16.85 -8.94 56.21
N GLU A 786 17.50 -8.33 55.22
CA GLU A 786 17.12 -7.01 54.70
C GLU A 786 15.67 -7.01 54.20
N SER A 787 15.22 -8.10 53.57
CA SER A 787 13.84 -8.22 53.06
C SER A 787 12.75 -8.25 54.14
N VAL A 788 13.08 -8.73 55.36
CA VAL A 788 12.14 -8.80 56.50
C VAL A 788 12.01 -7.44 57.20
N GLN A 789 13.02 -6.58 57.10
CA GLN A 789 12.94 -5.21 57.57
C GLN A 789 12.13 -4.39 56.55
N LEU A 790 10.86 -4.05 56.89
CA LEU A 790 9.87 -3.30 56.08
C LEU A 790 10.36 -1.97 55.44
N GLN A 791 11.62 -1.58 55.62
CA GLN A 791 12.24 -0.38 55.06
C GLN A 791 13.19 -0.65 53.88
N SER A 792 13.51 -1.91 53.54
CA SER A 792 14.40 -2.21 52.42
C SER A 792 13.65 -2.88 51.24
N ASN A 793 13.44 -2.11 50.17
CA ASN A 793 12.85 -2.57 48.90
C ASN A 793 13.84 -3.43 48.07
N THR A 794 14.76 -4.17 48.70
CA THR A 794 15.85 -4.86 48.01
C THR A 794 15.33 -6.06 47.18
N TYR A 795 14.19 -6.67 47.58
CA TYR A 795 13.50 -7.69 46.77
C TYR A 795 12.92 -7.13 45.47
N GLU A 796 12.38 -5.90 45.49
CA GLU A 796 11.86 -5.20 44.31
C GLU A 796 12.96 -4.77 43.31
N MET A 797 14.24 -4.94 43.67
CA MET A 797 15.40 -4.49 42.87
C MET A 797 16.09 -5.61 42.10
N LEU A 798 16.17 -6.81 42.67
CA LEU A 798 17.01 -7.90 42.15
C LEU A 798 16.20 -9.03 41.50
N GLY A 799 15.01 -9.35 42.01
CA GLY A 799 14.16 -10.44 41.53
C GLY A 799 14.82 -11.83 41.58
N ASP A 800 14.21 -12.80 40.91
CA ASP A 800 14.65 -14.20 40.94
C ASP A 800 15.90 -14.45 40.06
N SER A 801 16.33 -13.46 39.28
CA SER A 801 17.51 -13.56 38.42
C SER A 801 18.80 -13.80 39.22
N VAL A 802 18.91 -13.27 40.44
CA VAL A 802 20.10 -13.48 41.29
C VAL A 802 20.23 -14.95 41.66
N ALA A 803 19.11 -15.62 41.97
CA ALA A 803 19.10 -17.05 42.26
C ALA A 803 19.53 -17.85 41.03
N TRP A 804 19.00 -17.53 39.85
CA TRP A 804 19.42 -18.17 38.60
C TRP A 804 20.93 -18.02 38.33
N GLY A 805 21.48 -16.83 38.50
CA GLY A 805 22.92 -16.58 38.31
C GLY A 805 23.77 -17.32 39.33
N GLY A 806 23.46 -17.16 40.63
CA GLY A 806 24.22 -17.74 41.72
C GLY A 806 24.20 -19.26 41.73
N CYS A 807 23.01 -19.86 41.61
CA CYS A 807 22.86 -21.31 41.55
C CYS A 807 23.53 -21.91 40.32
N THR A 808 23.50 -21.23 39.17
CA THR A 808 24.22 -21.70 37.97
C THR A 808 25.72 -21.71 38.19
N ILE A 809 26.30 -20.66 38.78
CA ILE A 809 27.73 -20.62 39.09
C ILE A 809 28.10 -21.73 40.08
N ILE A 810 27.31 -21.93 41.14
CA ILE A 810 27.51 -23.01 42.12
C ILE A 810 27.49 -24.39 41.44
N TYR A 811 26.51 -24.62 40.56
CA TYR A 811 26.35 -25.87 39.82
C TYR A 811 27.56 -26.12 38.90
N LEU A 812 27.96 -25.13 38.10
CA LEU A 812 29.09 -25.26 37.16
C LEU A 812 30.45 -25.43 37.87
N LEU A 813 30.60 -24.90 39.09
CA LEU A 813 31.79 -25.13 39.93
C LEU A 813 31.77 -26.48 40.66
N GLY A 814 30.70 -27.27 40.56
CA GLY A 814 30.53 -28.52 41.29
C GLY A 814 30.33 -28.33 42.81
N GLN A 815 29.88 -27.14 43.24
CA GLN A 815 29.73 -26.78 44.65
C GLN A 815 28.32 -26.99 45.20
N GLN A 816 27.40 -27.56 44.40
CA GLN A 816 25.99 -27.73 44.79
C GLN A 816 25.81 -28.49 46.12
N LEU A 817 26.42 -29.67 46.27
CA LEU A 817 26.29 -30.48 47.48
C LEU A 817 26.89 -29.76 48.71
N HIS A 818 27.94 -28.98 48.51
CA HIS A 818 28.54 -28.17 49.57
C HIS A 818 27.59 -27.05 50.00
N PHE A 819 26.94 -26.40 49.04
CA PHE A 819 25.95 -25.37 49.30
C PHE A 819 24.74 -25.92 50.07
N GLU A 820 24.17 -27.04 49.65
CA GLU A 820 23.02 -27.67 50.31
C GLU A 820 23.32 -28.04 51.78
N LEU A 821 24.54 -28.49 52.07
CA LEU A 821 24.95 -28.87 53.43
C LEU A 821 25.35 -27.68 54.32
N PHE A 822 25.96 -26.66 53.73
CA PHE A 822 26.68 -25.62 54.47
C PHE A 822 26.12 -24.20 54.33
N ASP A 823 25.02 -24.02 53.60
CA ASP A 823 24.35 -22.73 53.52
C ASP A 823 23.80 -22.27 54.89
N PHE A 824 24.04 -21.01 55.24
CA PHE A 824 23.57 -20.42 56.49
C PHE A 824 22.04 -20.42 56.61
N SER A 825 21.31 -20.17 55.52
CA SER A 825 19.85 -20.10 55.53
C SER A 825 19.25 -21.48 55.76
N HIS A 826 19.75 -22.52 55.07
CA HIS A 826 19.36 -23.91 55.30
C HIS A 826 19.70 -24.38 56.72
N GLN A 827 20.86 -24.00 57.26
CA GLN A 827 21.22 -24.34 58.64
C GLN A 827 20.28 -23.70 59.66
N VAL A 828 19.93 -22.42 59.47
CA VAL A 828 18.95 -21.73 60.32
C VAL A 828 17.57 -22.37 60.20
N LEU A 829 17.15 -22.76 58.99
CA LEU A 829 15.89 -23.46 58.76
C LEU A 829 15.86 -24.83 59.46
N ASN A 830 16.92 -25.62 59.35
CA ASN A 830 17.05 -26.91 60.04
C ASN A 830 16.95 -26.75 61.57
N VAL A 831 17.59 -25.72 62.14
CA VAL A 831 17.46 -25.41 63.57
C VAL A 831 16.03 -25.00 63.92
N ALA A 832 15.37 -24.21 63.06
CA ALA A 832 13.99 -23.80 63.25
C ALA A 832 13.01 -24.99 63.23
N GLU A 833 13.20 -25.96 62.34
CA GLU A 833 12.40 -27.18 62.29
C GLU A 833 12.55 -27.99 63.60
N VAL A 834 13.79 -28.18 64.07
CA VAL A 834 14.07 -28.90 65.33
C VAL A 834 13.48 -28.16 66.53
N GLU A 835 13.60 -26.84 66.58
CA GLU A 835 13.04 -25.99 67.65
C GLU A 835 11.50 -26.01 67.62
N SER A 836 10.87 -26.00 66.44
CA SER A 836 9.42 -26.10 66.29
C SER A 836 8.84 -27.44 66.77
N VAL A 837 9.58 -28.54 66.56
CA VAL A 837 9.23 -29.87 67.08
C VAL A 837 9.37 -29.91 68.61
N ALA A 838 10.40 -29.24 69.16
CA ALA A 838 10.62 -29.14 70.61
C ALA A 838 9.58 -28.27 71.35
N ILE A 839 8.96 -27.29 70.67
CA ILE A 839 7.93 -26.38 71.22
C ILE A 839 6.50 -26.98 71.13
N SER A 840 6.34 -28.23 70.69
CA SER A 840 5.05 -28.94 70.75
C SER A 840 4.91 -29.78 72.05
N PRO A 841 4.42 -29.24 73.19
CA PRO A 841 4.12 -30.09 74.32
C PRO A 841 2.80 -30.81 74.07
N THR A 842 2.86 -32.12 74.21
CA THR A 842 1.75 -32.97 74.66
C THR A 842 0.83 -32.24 75.66
N GLN A 843 -0.41 -31.94 75.27
CA GLN A 843 -1.61 -32.12 76.11
C GLN A 843 -2.94 -31.87 75.38
N LYS A 844 -3.79 -32.93 75.45
CA LYS A 844 -5.26 -32.99 75.58
C LYS A 844 -6.14 -33.22 74.33
N ASN A 845 -6.61 -34.46 74.31
CA ASN A 845 -7.96 -34.98 73.97
C ASN A 845 -8.44 -34.98 72.51
N PRO A 846 -8.99 -36.13 72.06
CA PRO A 846 -9.71 -36.22 70.79
C PRO A 846 -11.15 -35.73 71.02
N ASN A 847 -11.59 -34.74 70.24
CA ASN A 847 -12.98 -34.66 69.78
C ASN A 847 -13.13 -33.53 68.77
N PHE A 848 -14.01 -33.80 67.81
CA PHE A 848 -14.46 -32.95 66.69
C PHE A 848 -13.71 -33.09 65.36
N LEU A 849 -13.93 -34.28 64.81
CA LEU A 849 -14.41 -34.52 63.45
C LEU A 849 -15.14 -33.33 62.78
N GLN A 850 -14.81 -33.21 61.49
CA GLN A 850 -15.70 -33.15 60.33
C GLN A 850 -16.09 -31.80 59.71
N ASN A 851 -15.60 -31.72 58.46
CA ASN A 851 -16.26 -31.28 57.23
C ASN A 851 -16.01 -29.83 56.79
N CYS A 852 -14.97 -29.76 55.96
CA CYS A 852 -14.91 -29.05 54.68
C CYS A 852 -16.26 -28.76 54.01
#